data_AF-A0A1Q9DI22-F1
#
_entry.id   AF-A0A1Q9DI22-F1
#
_cell.length_a   1.000
_cell.length_b   1.000
_cell.length_c   1.000
_cell.angle_alpha   90.00
_cell.angle_beta   90.00
_cell.angle_gamma   90.00
#
_symmetry.space_group_name_H-M   'P 1'
#
loop_
_entity.id
_entity.type
_entity.pdbx_description
1 polymer ?
#
loop_
_entity_poly.entity_id
_entity_poly.type
_entity_poly.pdbx_seq_one_letter_code
_entity_poly.pdbx_strand_id
1 'polypeptide(L)'
;MLPVSVPAGAEVALYMLLAQFFEQAEVVQPEGRSPPKFACNQLLTRTVRRRLGTLSDYVLLEVKRQEGGQPTVFRRFKRIVVSGTALDLVGAVMRHGQHFMAHVQRPSVGPAELTRRDEEAMPTKEEVHLPPIAKGTGDKPSSGDKPSSRGLSKQAPGNFAFRGPRRPFSVDMADFAARAAAGASDVVLRLQGMDDNKHIRAVPARNKASRVGGIQETRQLMIPNPGPSEELPGSDGYAPQTESAEPADVRRADRNVPNAQSEALSLARARFMREISPASVLSTESSHFHLDPELLRGIPLKAALYGLGKIWRRSPMDLPDDAAKASLWSRSTVTDELDIFLSHTWHTPGWKKVLALLVQSGSHCFLCGWFLGATLVYLLELAGVFPPWWSFPRGLSIRLGGFLGSFVGLLSSPYMPWCCGGREMCFLDVVSINQADCELMQQILWSLPYLTRLWCVFELAAFRKANPTGRILLKPLFLEIGLLSVILAVYFFVVVEDIKVRFLGNRSYDISLIPLALTCCSLLPFLVLLHGLRRMCYEKRQMISALRTFDLAKVDCKVPRDKDFIYEGIRMWYRSPEGFEEYVRGPLADELTEPFFFLTLPLVYWAMAMTPVVAAEMDVWLPALQQGMSTDKAVAAFLVLVLTAPLFCMNIMQLILFLCEHLSSKPAGFLEYCKTMLVWLIMVLVVFFFVLLAGPYIQQARIPGGIIAATTNLIIFYVSFRCKKGYAN
;
A
#
# COMPACT_ATOMS: atom_id res chain seq x y z
N MET A 1 14.68 -7.06 22.06
CA MET A 1 14.77 -7.51 23.45
C MET A 1 14.06 -8.85 23.56
N LEU A 2 14.73 -9.89 24.05
CA LEU A 2 14.18 -11.26 24.12
C LEU A 2 14.03 -11.67 25.60
N PRO A 3 12.80 -11.75 26.15
CA PRO A 3 12.58 -12.16 27.53
C PRO A 3 12.66 -13.69 27.66
N VAL A 4 13.48 -14.19 28.58
CA VAL A 4 13.63 -15.64 28.81
C VAL A 4 13.49 -15.97 30.29
N SER A 5 12.65 -16.94 30.62
CA SER A 5 12.37 -17.34 32.00
C SER A 5 13.28 -18.48 32.45
N VAL A 6 13.90 -18.36 33.63
CA VAL A 6 14.74 -19.42 34.21
C VAL A 6 14.04 -20.07 35.41
N PRO A 7 13.95 -21.41 35.46
CA PRO A 7 13.45 -22.12 36.62
C PRO A 7 14.30 -21.85 37.87
N ALA A 8 13.67 -21.74 39.04
CA ALA A 8 14.36 -21.56 40.31
C ALA A 8 15.34 -22.71 40.60
N GLY A 9 16.59 -22.38 40.96
CA GLY A 9 17.60 -23.36 41.40
C GLY A 9 18.28 -24.19 40.30
N ALA A 10 18.02 -23.94 39.02
CA ALA A 10 18.62 -24.70 37.92
C ALA A 10 19.87 -24.01 37.34
N GLU A 11 21.00 -24.73 37.27
CA GLU A 11 22.13 -24.29 36.42
C GLU A 11 21.80 -24.56 34.95
N VAL A 12 21.44 -23.51 34.20
CA VAL A 12 21.03 -23.64 32.79
C VAL A 12 21.97 -22.83 31.89
N ALA A 13 22.45 -23.46 30.82
CA ALA A 13 23.22 -22.77 29.79
C ALA A 13 22.30 -21.92 28.91
N LEU A 14 22.76 -20.74 28.48
CA LEU A 14 21.94 -19.78 27.71
C LEU A 14 21.36 -20.36 26.41
N TYR A 15 22.08 -21.27 25.74
CA TYR A 15 21.54 -21.92 24.54
C TYR A 15 20.31 -22.79 24.84
N MET A 16 20.22 -23.38 26.04
CA MET A 16 19.04 -24.14 26.49
C MET A 16 17.87 -23.21 26.82
N LEU A 17 18.15 -22.01 27.36
CA LEU A 17 17.14 -20.98 27.60
C LEU A 17 16.56 -20.46 26.28
N LEU A 18 17.41 -20.20 25.29
CA LEU A 18 16.97 -19.84 23.94
C LEU A 18 16.15 -20.97 23.31
N ALA A 19 16.58 -22.22 23.46
CA ALA A 19 15.83 -23.39 23.00
C ALA A 19 14.41 -23.44 23.61
N GLN A 20 14.32 -23.26 24.93
CA GLN A 20 13.06 -23.27 25.66
C GLN A 20 12.13 -22.12 25.25
N PHE A 21 12.67 -20.92 25.03
CA PHE A 21 11.89 -19.78 24.51
C PHE A 21 11.24 -20.11 23.16
N PHE A 22 11.96 -20.79 22.28
CA PHE A 22 11.43 -21.18 20.97
C PHE A 22 10.48 -22.38 21.04
N GLU A 23 10.66 -23.32 21.99
CA GLU A 23 9.70 -24.40 22.24
C GLU A 23 8.39 -23.89 22.85
N GLN A 24 8.42 -22.95 23.79
CA GLN A 24 7.21 -22.36 24.39
C GLN A 24 6.38 -21.56 23.38
N ALA A 25 7.01 -21.05 22.32
CA ALA A 25 6.32 -20.40 21.21
C ALA A 25 5.64 -21.40 20.25
N GLU A 26 5.64 -22.70 20.55
CA GLU A 26 5.13 -23.76 19.68
C GLU A 26 4.54 -24.95 20.45
N VAL A 27 3.66 -24.77 21.45
CA VAL A 27 2.81 -25.89 21.94
C VAL A 27 1.40 -25.43 22.37
N VAL A 28 0.42 -25.75 21.53
CA VAL A 28 -0.86 -26.37 21.96
C VAL A 28 -1.01 -27.63 21.11
N GLN A 29 -0.63 -28.79 21.65
CA GLN A 29 -1.21 -30.12 21.36
C GLN A 29 -0.73 -31.15 22.40
N PRO A 30 -1.53 -32.21 22.65
CA PRO A 30 -1.54 -32.93 23.92
C PRO A 30 -0.53 -34.08 24.01
N GLU A 31 -0.37 -34.54 25.24
CA GLU A 31 0.62 -35.49 25.76
C GLU A 31 0.78 -36.80 24.98
N GLY A 32 2.04 -37.24 24.89
CA GLY A 32 2.35 -38.66 24.75
C GLY A 32 3.15 -39.06 23.52
N ARG A 33 4.43 -38.66 23.43
CA ARG A 33 5.59 -39.46 22.97
C ARG A 33 6.86 -38.60 22.90
N SER A 34 7.93 -39.03 23.56
CA SER A 34 9.25 -38.39 23.49
C SER A 34 10.03 -38.83 22.24
N PRO A 35 10.63 -37.91 21.45
CA PRO A 35 11.53 -38.27 20.36
C PRO A 35 12.97 -38.55 20.87
N PRO A 36 13.80 -39.28 20.09
CA PRO A 36 15.14 -39.68 20.51
C PRO A 36 16.15 -38.51 20.55
N LYS A 37 17.01 -38.52 21.57
CA LYS A 37 17.91 -37.43 22.02
C LYS A 37 18.89 -36.88 20.96
N PHE A 38 19.15 -37.58 19.85
CA PHE A 38 20.09 -37.13 18.82
C PHE A 38 19.48 -36.28 17.69
N ALA A 39 18.15 -36.31 17.49
CA ALA A 39 17.48 -35.52 16.46
C ALA A 39 17.19 -34.06 16.90
N CYS A 40 17.25 -33.79 18.21
CA CYS A 40 16.87 -32.50 18.78
C CYS A 40 17.85 -31.38 18.38
N ASN A 41 19.16 -31.63 18.38
CA ASN A 41 20.15 -30.58 18.07
C ASN A 41 20.07 -30.06 16.63
N GLN A 42 19.82 -30.93 15.63
CA GLN A 42 19.73 -30.48 14.23
C GLN A 42 18.38 -29.81 13.91
N LEU A 43 17.29 -30.30 14.51
CA LEU A 43 15.96 -29.72 14.32
C LEU A 43 15.86 -28.35 14.99
N LEU A 44 16.39 -28.24 16.22
CA LEU A 44 16.44 -26.99 16.98
C LEU A 44 17.30 -25.93 16.27
N THR A 45 18.46 -26.32 15.74
CA THR A 45 19.32 -25.41 14.94
C THR A 45 18.60 -24.91 13.69
N ARG A 46 17.78 -25.74 13.03
CA ARG A 46 16.99 -25.33 11.86
C ARG A 46 15.80 -24.43 12.21
N THR A 47 15.11 -24.69 13.33
CA THR A 47 13.97 -23.87 13.78
C THR A 47 14.40 -22.50 14.27
N VAL A 48 15.50 -22.44 15.03
CA VAL A 48 16.15 -21.18 15.45
C VAL A 48 16.62 -20.36 14.24
N ARG A 49 17.24 -21.03 13.25
CA ARG A 49 17.70 -20.40 11.99
C ARG A 49 16.55 -19.81 11.16
N ARG A 50 15.34 -20.38 11.25
CA ARG A 50 14.17 -19.91 10.48
C ARG A 50 13.46 -18.73 11.11
N ARG A 51 13.47 -18.60 12.45
CA ARG A 51 12.78 -17.52 13.17
C ARG A 51 13.66 -16.29 13.42
N LEU A 52 14.99 -16.43 13.43
CA LEU A 52 15.94 -15.32 13.62
C LEU A 52 16.34 -14.61 12.31
N GLY A 53 15.45 -14.57 11.31
CA GLY A 53 15.72 -13.88 10.03
C GLY A 53 16.15 -12.43 10.29
N THR A 54 17.45 -12.18 10.10
CA THR A 54 18.22 -10.98 10.45
C THR A 54 18.19 -10.60 11.94
N LEU A 55 19.17 -11.11 12.71
CA LEU A 55 19.55 -10.49 13.99
C LEU A 55 20.14 -9.09 13.70
N SER A 56 19.76 -8.09 14.48
CA SER A 56 20.46 -6.80 14.52
C SER A 56 21.90 -6.98 15.03
N ASP A 57 22.78 -6.03 14.72
CA ASP A 57 24.20 -6.05 15.15
C ASP A 57 24.37 -6.13 16.68
N TYR A 58 23.32 -5.78 17.43
CA TYR A 58 23.23 -5.92 18.88
C TYR A 58 21.98 -6.71 19.29
N VAL A 59 22.12 -7.62 20.25
CA VAL A 59 21.02 -8.42 20.79
C VAL A 59 20.91 -8.19 22.29
N LEU A 60 19.78 -7.63 22.73
CA LEU A 60 19.47 -7.47 24.16
C LEU A 60 18.64 -8.67 24.64
N LEU A 61 19.19 -9.43 25.58
CA LEU A 61 18.54 -10.57 26.24
C LEU A 61 18.12 -10.17 27.64
N GLU A 62 16.82 -10.28 27.95
CA GLU A 62 16.29 -10.04 29.29
C GLU A 62 16.01 -11.39 29.94
N VAL A 63 16.63 -11.66 31.09
CA VAL A 63 16.42 -12.93 31.81
C VAL A 63 15.47 -12.67 32.97
N LYS A 64 14.22 -13.14 32.84
CA LYS A 64 13.21 -13.03 33.90
C LYS A 64 13.37 -14.18 34.88
N ARG A 65 13.58 -13.84 36.15
CA ARG A 65 13.68 -14.82 37.23
C ARG A 65 12.31 -15.03 37.84
N GLN A 66 11.88 -16.28 38.02
CA GLN A 66 10.67 -16.57 38.81
C GLN A 66 10.91 -16.19 40.28
N GLU A 67 9.97 -15.46 40.86
CA GLU A 67 10.03 -15.01 42.26
C GLU A 67 10.01 -16.20 43.23
N GLY A 68 10.91 -16.20 44.22
CA GLY A 68 10.94 -17.17 45.32
C GLY A 68 12.06 -18.23 45.34
N GLY A 69 12.99 -18.23 44.37
CA GLY A 69 14.06 -19.24 44.28
C GLY A 69 15.44 -18.83 44.84
N GLN A 70 16.25 -19.81 45.29
CA GLN A 70 17.69 -19.68 45.64
C GLN A 70 18.54 -19.08 44.48
N PRO A 71 19.66 -18.38 44.75
CA PRO A 71 20.51 -17.73 43.74
C PRO A 71 21.03 -18.72 42.70
N THR A 72 20.71 -18.46 41.43
CA THR A 72 21.17 -19.26 40.30
C THR A 72 22.58 -18.82 39.90
N VAL A 73 23.55 -19.73 39.90
CA VAL A 73 24.93 -19.45 39.49
C VAL A 73 25.06 -19.64 37.98
N PHE A 74 25.41 -18.57 37.25
CA PHE A 74 25.74 -18.67 35.83
C PHE A 74 27.24 -18.95 35.65
N ARG A 75 27.60 -20.01 34.91
CA ARG A 75 29.00 -20.19 34.49
C ARG A 75 29.41 -19.08 33.52
N ARG A 76 30.64 -18.60 33.65
CA ARG A 76 31.21 -17.49 32.86
C ARG A 76 31.41 -17.93 31.40
N PHE A 77 30.65 -17.36 30.47
CA PHE A 77 30.84 -17.59 29.03
C PHE A 77 31.44 -16.35 28.38
N LYS A 78 32.49 -16.55 27.57
CA LYS A 78 33.18 -15.45 26.86
C LYS A 78 32.65 -15.21 25.44
N ARG A 79 32.01 -16.21 24.81
CA ARG A 79 31.61 -16.15 23.39
C ARG A 79 30.48 -17.14 23.10
N ILE A 80 29.48 -16.72 22.32
CA ILE A 80 28.38 -17.58 21.85
C ILE A 80 28.34 -17.51 20.32
N VAL A 81 28.30 -18.65 19.64
CA VAL A 81 28.21 -18.69 18.18
C VAL A 81 26.79 -19.06 17.78
N VAL A 82 26.09 -18.16 17.09
CA VAL A 82 24.74 -18.40 16.55
C VAL A 82 24.80 -18.21 15.04
N SER A 83 24.40 -19.23 14.27
CA SER A 83 24.37 -19.18 12.81
C SER A 83 25.70 -18.86 12.10
N GLY A 84 26.84 -19.22 12.72
CA GLY A 84 28.18 -18.93 12.16
C GLY A 84 28.73 -17.54 12.49
N THR A 85 27.95 -16.69 13.15
CA THR A 85 28.37 -15.39 13.68
C THR A 85 28.65 -15.54 15.18
N ALA A 86 29.85 -15.12 15.61
CA ALA A 86 30.19 -15.08 17.03
C ALA A 86 29.63 -13.78 17.64
N LEU A 87 28.77 -13.92 18.66
CA LEU A 87 28.33 -12.82 19.50
C LEU A 87 29.26 -12.78 20.73
N ASP A 88 29.93 -11.66 20.90
CA ASP A 88 30.76 -11.38 22.07
C ASP A 88 29.92 -10.57 23.09
N LEU A 89 30.05 -10.87 24.38
CA LEU A 89 29.31 -10.19 25.44
C LEU A 89 29.94 -8.83 25.73
N VAL A 90 29.34 -7.75 25.22
CA VAL A 90 29.89 -6.39 25.39
C VAL A 90 29.53 -5.78 26.77
N GLY A 91 28.43 -6.21 27.38
CA GLY A 91 28.05 -5.78 28.73
C GLY A 91 26.92 -6.60 29.33
N ALA A 92 26.76 -6.52 30.65
CA ALA A 92 25.69 -7.16 31.41
C ALA A 92 25.21 -6.23 32.53
N VAL A 93 23.89 -6.17 32.71
CA VAL A 93 23.28 -5.50 33.87
C VAL A 93 22.75 -6.59 34.80
N MET A 94 23.25 -6.61 36.03
CA MET A 94 22.88 -7.56 37.06
C MET A 94 22.11 -6.86 38.16
N ARG A 95 21.03 -7.47 38.62
CA ARG A 95 20.26 -6.98 39.77
C ARG A 95 20.62 -7.82 41.00
N HIS A 96 21.08 -7.17 42.07
CA HIS A 96 21.33 -7.78 43.37
C HIS A 96 20.45 -7.11 44.42
N GLY A 97 19.31 -7.75 44.75
CA GLY A 97 18.28 -7.15 45.58
C GLY A 97 17.59 -5.95 44.89
N GLN A 98 17.61 -4.78 45.51
CA GLN A 98 17.10 -3.53 44.92
C GLN A 98 18.15 -2.75 44.11
N HIS A 99 19.40 -3.20 44.07
CA HIS A 99 20.47 -2.51 43.38
C HIS A 99 20.76 -3.12 42.01
N PHE A 100 21.10 -2.28 41.04
CA PHE A 100 21.57 -2.68 39.72
C PHE A 100 23.07 -2.40 39.61
N MET A 101 23.82 -3.35 39.08
CA MET A 101 25.23 -3.24 38.77
C MET A 101 25.43 -3.52 37.28
N ALA A 102 26.06 -2.61 36.56
CA ALA A 102 26.41 -2.79 35.16
C ALA A 102 27.90 -3.15 35.05
N HIS A 103 28.20 -4.27 34.39
CA HIS A 103 29.54 -4.60 33.94
C HIS A 103 29.60 -4.38 32.43
N VAL A 104 30.41 -3.41 32.01
CA VAL A 104 30.67 -3.13 30.59
C VAL A 104 32.12 -3.52 30.30
N GLN A 105 32.33 -4.32 29.26
CA GLN A 105 33.67 -4.64 28.81
C GLN A 105 34.24 -3.39 28.14
N ARG A 106 35.17 -2.70 28.81
CA ARG A 106 35.89 -1.59 28.20
C ARG A 106 36.77 -2.14 27.07
N PRO A 107 36.70 -1.57 25.85
CA PRO A 107 37.65 -1.91 24.81
C PRO A 107 39.05 -1.53 25.30
N SER A 108 40.03 -2.41 25.11
CA SER A 108 41.42 -2.12 25.42
C SER A 108 41.92 -1.06 24.45
N VAL A 109 41.97 0.20 24.91
CA VAL A 109 42.65 1.27 24.19
C VAL A 109 44.15 1.00 24.33
N GLY A 110 44.85 0.85 23.21
CA GLY A 110 46.31 0.71 23.20
C GLY A 110 46.99 1.98 23.77
N PRO A 111 48.24 1.88 24.27
CA PRO A 111 48.87 2.94 25.07
C PRO A 111 49.33 4.19 24.29
N ALA A 112 48.65 4.60 23.21
CA ALA A 112 49.13 5.64 22.30
C ALA A 112 48.36 6.97 22.31
N GLU A 113 47.26 7.12 23.04
CA GLU A 113 46.48 8.38 23.05
C GLU A 113 46.14 8.80 24.48
N LEU A 114 47.13 9.36 25.16
CA LEU A 114 46.95 10.09 26.42
C LEU A 114 48.01 11.20 26.48
N THR A 115 47.78 12.25 25.71
CA THR A 115 48.36 13.58 25.95
C THR A 115 47.56 14.61 25.14
N ARG A 116 47.26 15.73 25.79
CA ARG A 116 46.50 16.91 25.30
C ARG A 116 44.98 16.76 25.25
N ARG A 117 44.33 17.18 26.34
CA ARG A 117 43.57 18.44 26.39
C ARG A 117 42.87 18.53 27.75
N ASP A 118 43.50 19.27 28.65
CA ASP A 118 42.82 20.02 29.70
C ASP A 118 43.09 21.50 29.42
N GLU A 119 42.17 22.35 29.88
CA GLU A 119 42.14 23.83 29.83
C GLU A 119 41.33 24.46 28.67
N GLU A 120 40.11 24.90 29.01
CA GLU A 120 39.54 26.27 28.82
C GLU A 120 38.00 26.19 28.97
N ALA A 121 37.45 26.60 30.11
CA ALA A 121 36.88 27.92 30.42
C ALA A 121 35.42 28.11 29.94
N MET A 122 34.49 28.03 30.90
CA MET A 122 33.08 28.45 30.78
C MET A 122 32.94 29.98 30.85
N PRO A 123 31.90 30.55 30.20
CA PRO A 123 31.19 31.68 30.78
C PRO A 123 29.69 31.45 31.00
N THR A 124 29.32 31.80 32.23
CA THR A 124 28.08 32.32 32.83
C THR A 124 26.81 32.56 31.99
N LYS A 125 25.70 32.19 32.64
CA LYS A 125 24.29 32.47 32.36
C LYS A 125 23.95 33.97 32.28
N GLU A 126 23.14 34.35 31.31
CA GLU A 126 22.31 35.56 31.34
C GLU A 126 20.82 35.16 31.43
N GLU A 127 20.14 35.69 32.44
CA GLU A 127 18.69 35.66 32.62
C GLU A 127 18.04 36.78 31.81
N VAL A 128 17.06 36.47 30.97
CA VAL A 128 16.25 37.46 30.25
C VAL A 128 14.83 37.47 30.84
N HIS A 129 14.46 38.60 31.44
CA HIS A 129 13.13 38.93 31.91
C HIS A 129 12.18 39.28 30.74
N LEU A 130 10.97 38.72 30.74
CA LEU A 130 9.86 39.12 29.87
C LEU A 130 8.89 40.09 30.59
N PRO A 131 8.34 41.12 29.92
CA PRO A 131 7.33 42.00 30.48
C PRO A 131 5.89 41.47 30.29
N PRO A 132 4.90 41.94 31.08
CA PRO A 132 3.58 41.33 31.16
C PRO A 132 2.61 41.79 30.06
N ILE A 133 1.74 40.85 29.67
CA ILE A 133 0.65 41.00 28.71
C ILE A 133 -0.52 41.75 29.36
N ALA A 134 -0.96 42.85 28.73
CA ALA A 134 -2.14 43.62 29.10
C ALA A 134 -3.43 42.93 28.63
N LYS A 135 -4.41 42.85 29.53
CA LYS A 135 -5.79 42.37 29.26
C LYS A 135 -6.62 43.50 28.63
N GLY A 136 -7.16 43.26 27.44
CA GLY A 136 -8.17 44.10 26.81
C GLY A 136 -9.58 43.51 26.99
N THR A 137 -10.41 44.20 27.77
CA THR A 137 -11.88 44.19 27.75
C THR A 137 -12.36 44.60 26.34
N GLY A 138 -13.32 43.96 25.66
CA GLY A 138 -14.65 43.57 26.09
C GLY A 138 -15.63 44.69 25.72
N ASP A 139 -16.28 44.62 24.55
CA ASP A 139 -17.54 45.32 24.27
C ASP A 139 -18.30 44.70 23.09
N LYS A 140 -19.63 44.70 23.24
CA LYS A 140 -20.66 44.10 22.36
C LYS A 140 -21.84 45.12 22.30
N PRO A 141 -22.86 44.93 21.45
CA PRO A 141 -23.01 45.61 20.17
C PRO A 141 -24.15 46.65 20.15
N SER A 142 -24.13 47.56 19.17
CA SER A 142 -25.26 48.47 18.87
C SER A 142 -25.99 48.09 17.58
N SER A 143 -27.30 48.27 17.67
CA SER A 143 -28.42 48.03 16.75
C SER A 143 -28.56 49.02 15.59
N GLY A 144 -29.39 48.64 14.60
CA GLY A 144 -30.01 49.49 13.56
C GLY A 144 -29.55 49.09 12.15
N ASP A 145 -30.35 49.00 11.08
CA ASP A 145 -31.75 49.35 10.81
C ASP A 145 -32.22 48.62 9.54
N LYS A 146 -33.56 48.53 9.37
CA LYS A 146 -34.25 48.09 8.14
C LYS A 146 -34.17 49.18 7.04
N PRO A 147 -34.44 48.86 5.76
CA PRO A 147 -35.82 49.07 5.28
C PRO A 147 -36.38 48.04 4.28
N SER A 148 -37.72 48.00 4.31
CA SER A 148 -38.73 47.58 3.31
C SER A 148 -38.45 48.04 1.86
N SER A 149 -38.99 47.54 0.73
CA SER A 149 -40.19 46.77 0.37
C SER A 149 -40.22 46.49 -1.16
N ARG A 150 -41.21 45.68 -1.59
CA ARG A 150 -41.79 45.46 -2.96
C ARG A 150 -41.04 44.48 -3.87
N GLY A 151 -41.67 43.51 -4.54
CA GLY A 151 -43.08 43.13 -4.72
C GLY A 151 -43.22 42.20 -5.95
N LEU A 152 -44.36 41.51 -6.08
CA LEU A 152 -44.86 40.64 -7.17
C LEU A 152 -44.53 39.13 -7.03
N SER A 153 -45.43 38.27 -6.54
CA SER A 153 -46.72 37.77 -7.10
C SER A 153 -46.58 36.89 -8.35
N LYS A 154 -46.79 35.57 -8.19
CA LYS A 154 -47.76 34.77 -8.97
C LYS A 154 -47.92 33.33 -8.42
N GLN A 155 -49.12 33.11 -7.87
CA GLN A 155 -50.03 31.95 -7.98
C GLN A 155 -49.52 30.49 -7.88
N ALA A 156 -50.06 29.81 -6.86
CA ALA A 156 -50.23 28.35 -6.67
C ALA A 156 -51.34 27.79 -7.61
N PRO A 157 -51.77 26.50 -7.61
CA PRO A 157 -51.96 25.55 -6.47
C PRO A 157 -51.41 24.11 -6.75
N GLY A 158 -51.43 23.12 -5.85
CA GLY A 158 -52.20 22.94 -4.63
C GLY A 158 -51.75 21.73 -3.79
N ASN A 159 -52.36 21.68 -2.62
CA ASN A 159 -52.08 20.88 -1.43
C ASN A 159 -52.41 19.38 -1.55
N PHE A 160 -51.75 18.56 -0.74
CA PHE A 160 -52.45 17.63 0.16
C PHE A 160 -51.67 17.44 1.47
N ALA A 161 -52.39 17.59 2.58
CA ALA A 161 -51.93 17.53 3.96
C ALA A 161 -52.07 16.11 4.56
N PHE A 162 -51.37 15.79 5.65
CA PHE A 162 -51.98 15.59 6.98
C PHE A 162 -50.96 15.15 8.08
N ARG A 163 -51.11 15.80 9.25
CA ARG A 163 -50.91 15.36 10.65
C ARG A 163 -49.57 14.78 11.17
N GLY A 164 -49.01 15.48 12.16
CA GLY A 164 -48.19 14.88 13.24
C GLY A 164 -49.03 14.04 14.23
N PRO A 165 -48.54 13.60 15.42
CA PRO A 165 -47.57 14.34 16.25
C PRO A 165 -46.59 13.49 17.14
N ARG A 166 -45.81 14.22 17.96
CA ARG A 166 -45.21 13.88 19.29
C ARG A 166 -43.85 13.15 19.36
N ARG A 167 -42.89 13.91 19.95
CA ARG A 167 -41.78 13.60 20.90
C ARG A 167 -40.92 12.34 20.71
N PRO A 168 -39.62 12.47 21.03
CA PRO A 168 -39.02 11.47 21.89
C PRO A 168 -38.30 12.04 23.10
N PHE A 169 -38.26 11.17 24.10
CA PHE A 169 -37.61 11.24 25.40
C PHE A 169 -36.12 11.51 25.29
N SER A 170 -35.62 12.35 26.18
CA SER A 170 -34.21 12.38 26.59
C SER A 170 -33.94 11.19 27.51
N VAL A 171 -33.05 10.30 27.11
CA VAL A 171 -32.42 9.32 28.02
C VAL A 171 -30.95 9.68 28.10
N ASP A 172 -30.56 9.94 29.34
CA ASP A 172 -29.24 10.35 29.81
C ASP A 172 -28.28 9.16 29.74
N MET A 173 -27.31 9.22 28.81
CA MET A 173 -26.25 8.19 28.64
C MET A 173 -24.93 8.69 29.25
N ALA A 174 -24.98 9.08 30.53
CA ALA A 174 -23.82 9.61 31.25
C ALA A 174 -23.28 8.69 32.36
N ASP A 175 -23.81 7.47 32.58
CA ASP A 175 -23.49 6.73 33.82
C ASP A 175 -23.10 5.25 33.68
N PHE A 176 -22.40 4.89 32.59
CA PHE A 176 -21.87 3.52 32.43
C PHE A 176 -20.38 3.44 32.03
N ALA A 177 -19.65 4.56 32.03
CA ALA A 177 -18.24 4.61 31.62
C ALA A 177 -17.27 5.10 32.71
N ALA A 178 -17.67 5.07 33.99
CA ALA A 178 -16.88 5.64 35.10
C ALA A 178 -16.29 4.61 36.10
N ARG A 179 -16.24 3.31 35.77
CA ARG A 179 -15.65 2.30 36.68
C ARG A 179 -14.87 1.20 35.95
N ALA A 180 -13.73 1.55 35.38
CA ALA A 180 -12.59 0.64 35.24
C ALA A 180 -11.33 1.44 34.84
N ALA A 181 -10.19 1.11 35.45
CA ALA A 181 -8.83 1.59 35.19
C ALA A 181 -8.34 2.80 36.00
N ALA A 182 -8.15 2.56 37.29
CA ALA A 182 -7.03 3.15 38.04
C ALA A 182 -5.88 2.13 38.04
N GLY A 183 -4.65 2.58 37.76
CA GLY A 183 -3.45 1.82 38.13
C GLY A 183 -2.25 1.95 37.18
N ALA A 184 -1.18 2.53 37.73
CA ALA A 184 0.22 2.43 37.31
C ALA A 184 0.70 3.29 36.13
N SER A 185 1.20 4.46 36.51
CA SER A 185 2.21 5.27 35.85
C SER A 185 3.52 4.49 35.73
N ASP A 186 4.16 4.52 34.57
CA ASP A 186 5.60 4.24 34.44
C ASP A 186 6.27 5.35 33.63
N VAL A 187 7.22 6.00 34.30
CA VAL A 187 8.09 7.05 33.79
C VAL A 187 9.30 6.39 33.14
N VAL A 188 9.48 6.58 31.83
CA VAL A 188 10.68 6.13 31.12
C VAL A 188 11.61 7.33 30.91
N LEU A 189 12.69 7.38 31.69
CA LEU A 189 13.86 8.22 31.46
C LEU A 189 14.69 7.63 30.31
N ARG A 190 14.82 8.36 29.21
CA ARG A 190 15.72 8.04 28.08
C ARG A 190 17.09 8.68 28.36
N LEU A 191 18.12 7.86 28.56
CA LEU A 191 19.53 8.30 28.51
C LEU A 191 20.07 8.09 27.09
N GLN A 192 20.68 9.15 26.57
CA GLN A 192 21.33 9.28 25.26
C GLN A 192 22.78 8.76 25.32
N GLY A 193 23.24 8.07 24.28
CA GLY A 193 24.66 7.75 24.05
C GLY A 193 24.82 7.29 22.59
N MET A 194 25.35 8.15 21.72
CA MET A 194 26.76 8.24 21.29
C MET A 194 27.16 7.13 20.31
N ASP A 195 27.05 7.47 19.03
CA ASP A 195 27.60 6.74 17.89
C ASP A 195 29.10 6.99 17.74
N ASP A 196 29.85 5.98 17.30
CA ASP A 196 31.08 6.20 16.54
C ASP A 196 31.31 5.08 15.52
N ASN A 197 31.61 5.53 14.30
CA ASN A 197 31.68 4.76 13.06
C ASN A 197 33.15 4.53 12.67
N LYS A 198 33.58 3.30 12.32
CA LYS A 198 34.75 3.07 11.45
C LYS A 198 34.59 1.85 10.54
N HIS A 199 34.79 2.11 9.24
CA HIS A 199 34.84 1.15 8.14
C HIS A 199 36.08 0.25 8.16
N ILE A 200 35.91 -1.04 7.81
CA ILE A 200 36.98 -1.87 7.24
C ILE A 200 36.44 -2.64 6.01
N ARG A 201 37.07 -2.42 4.86
CA ARG A 201 36.85 -3.18 3.60
C ARG A 201 37.52 -4.55 3.70
N ALA A 202 36.81 -5.61 3.30
CA ALA A 202 37.40 -6.91 2.98
C ALA A 202 37.14 -7.26 1.50
N VAL A 203 38.23 -7.52 0.77
CA VAL A 203 38.26 -8.03 -0.61
C VAL A 203 38.18 -9.55 -0.55
N PRO A 204 37.34 -10.24 -1.36
CA PRO A 204 37.51 -11.67 -1.58
C PRO A 204 38.24 -11.97 -2.89
N ALA A 205 39.06 -12.99 -2.80
CA ALA A 205 40.05 -13.45 -3.75
C ALA A 205 39.44 -14.14 -4.97
N ARG A 206 40.18 -14.01 -6.08
CA ARG A 206 40.12 -14.82 -7.30
C ARG A 206 40.08 -16.32 -6.99
N ASN A 207 39.21 -17.05 -7.68
CA ASN A 207 39.48 -18.44 -8.05
C ASN A 207 39.27 -18.63 -9.56
N LYS A 208 40.34 -19.08 -10.22
CA LYS A 208 40.43 -19.54 -11.61
C LYS A 208 40.25 -21.06 -11.63
N ALA A 209 39.43 -21.56 -12.56
CA ALA A 209 39.57 -22.82 -13.30
C ALA A 209 38.43 -22.84 -14.36
N SER A 210 38.68 -22.63 -15.65
CA SER A 210 39.06 -23.63 -16.69
C SER A 210 38.07 -24.82 -16.74
N ARG A 211 37.38 -25.18 -17.83
CA ARG A 211 37.78 -25.34 -19.24
C ARG A 211 36.54 -25.57 -20.14
N VAL A 212 36.64 -25.06 -21.38
CA VAL A 212 36.37 -25.71 -22.69
C VAL A 212 34.94 -26.17 -23.04
N GLY A 213 34.45 -25.63 -24.16
CA GLY A 213 33.37 -26.21 -24.97
C GLY A 213 32.83 -25.19 -25.97
N GLY A 214 33.51 -25.00 -27.10
CA GLY A 214 33.11 -24.06 -28.15
C GLY A 214 32.03 -24.63 -29.08
N ILE A 215 31.14 -23.75 -29.55
CA ILE A 215 30.46 -23.85 -30.83
C ILE A 215 30.37 -22.42 -31.39
N GLN A 216 31.02 -22.19 -32.53
CA GLN A 216 30.87 -20.99 -33.36
C GLN A 216 29.51 -21.03 -34.03
N GLU A 217 28.73 -19.94 -33.94
CA GLU A 217 27.76 -19.63 -34.98
C GLU A 217 27.77 -18.14 -35.27
N THR A 218 28.29 -17.83 -36.45
CA THR A 218 28.44 -16.50 -37.03
C THR A 218 27.11 -16.08 -37.63
N ARG A 219 26.44 -15.06 -37.07
CA ARG A 219 25.41 -14.30 -37.78
C ARG A 219 25.71 -12.81 -37.70
N GLN A 220 26.36 -12.32 -38.75
CA GLN A 220 26.33 -10.92 -39.16
C GLN A 220 24.87 -10.51 -39.37
N LEU A 221 24.41 -9.48 -38.66
CA LEU A 221 23.19 -8.76 -38.99
C LEU A 221 23.56 -7.32 -39.29
N MET A 222 23.32 -6.97 -40.56
CA MET A 222 23.51 -5.66 -41.17
C MET A 222 22.75 -4.58 -40.40
N ILE A 223 23.43 -3.46 -40.17
CA ILE A 223 22.82 -2.18 -39.81
C ILE A 223 22.44 -1.50 -41.14
N PRO A 224 21.16 -1.20 -41.43
CA PRO A 224 20.83 -0.32 -42.53
C PRO A 224 20.86 1.14 -42.07
N ASN A 225 21.59 1.95 -42.83
CA ASN A 225 21.57 3.41 -42.80
C ASN A 225 20.15 3.94 -43.04
N PRO A 226 19.73 5.05 -42.39
CA PRO A 226 18.47 5.70 -42.71
C PRO A 226 18.64 6.55 -43.98
N GLY A 227 17.98 6.13 -45.06
CA GLY A 227 17.75 6.94 -46.26
C GLY A 227 16.62 7.97 -46.03
N PRO A 228 16.51 8.98 -46.90
CA PRO A 228 15.75 10.20 -46.64
C PRO A 228 14.23 9.98 -46.73
N SER A 229 13.53 10.68 -45.86
CA SER A 229 12.07 10.74 -45.76
C SER A 229 11.43 11.24 -47.04
N GLU A 230 10.63 10.37 -47.67
CA GLU A 230 9.66 10.71 -48.71
C GLU A 230 8.52 11.56 -48.12
N GLU A 231 8.26 12.67 -48.80
CA GLU A 231 7.10 13.53 -48.66
C GLU A 231 5.83 12.78 -49.12
N LEU A 232 4.77 12.86 -48.33
CA LEU A 232 3.41 12.57 -48.78
C LEU A 232 2.49 13.77 -48.50
N PRO A 233 1.45 13.97 -49.33
CA PRO A 233 0.88 15.29 -49.58
C PRO A 233 -0.31 15.63 -48.70
N GLY A 234 -0.45 16.93 -48.46
CA GLY A 234 -1.71 17.68 -48.53
C GLY A 234 -2.91 17.15 -47.76
N SER A 235 -3.13 17.69 -46.56
CA SER A 235 -4.48 17.85 -46.03
C SER A 235 -4.74 19.33 -45.75
N ASP A 236 -5.59 19.91 -46.58
CA ASP A 236 -6.11 21.26 -46.48
C ASP A 236 -6.86 21.52 -45.16
N GLY A 237 -6.79 22.78 -44.70
CA GLY A 237 -7.92 23.41 -44.03
C GLY A 237 -7.78 23.67 -42.54
N TYR A 238 -6.90 24.61 -42.14
CA TYR A 238 -7.19 25.49 -41.01
C TYR A 238 -6.81 26.93 -41.39
N ALA A 239 -7.82 27.80 -41.39
CA ALA A 239 -7.71 29.22 -41.68
C ALA A 239 -6.84 29.94 -40.64
N PRO A 240 -5.95 30.87 -41.04
CA PRO A 240 -5.19 31.66 -40.09
C PRO A 240 -6.08 32.76 -39.51
N GLN A 241 -6.11 32.84 -38.18
CA GLN A 241 -6.60 34.03 -37.49
C GLN A 241 -5.67 35.20 -37.83
N THR A 242 -6.27 36.25 -38.37
CA THR A 242 -5.68 37.56 -38.60
C THR A 242 -5.07 38.12 -37.30
N GLU A 243 -3.76 38.27 -37.28
CA GLU A 243 -3.05 39.15 -36.34
C GLU A 243 -3.53 40.59 -36.55
N SER A 244 -4.27 41.11 -35.57
CA SER A 244 -4.52 42.53 -35.44
C SER A 244 -3.22 43.23 -35.08
N ALA A 245 -2.80 44.14 -35.95
CA ALA A 245 -1.67 45.04 -35.78
C ALA A 245 -1.67 45.74 -34.41
N GLU A 246 -0.60 45.53 -33.64
CA GLU A 246 -0.20 46.41 -32.55
C GLU A 246 0.41 47.69 -33.15
N PRO A 247 0.03 48.89 -32.68
CA PRO A 247 0.65 50.12 -33.11
C PRO A 247 2.05 50.25 -32.50
N ALA A 248 3.01 50.48 -33.39
CA ALA A 248 4.31 51.02 -33.05
C ALA A 248 4.17 52.37 -32.33
N ASP A 249 5.23 52.68 -31.57
CA ASP A 249 5.54 53.98 -30.97
C ASP A 249 4.89 54.28 -29.60
N VAL A 250 5.65 53.99 -28.54
CA VAL A 250 6.07 54.91 -27.47
C VAL A 250 6.79 54.07 -26.40
N ARG A 251 8.12 54.13 -26.36
CA ARG A 251 9.01 54.06 -25.16
C ARG A 251 10.45 53.75 -25.58
N ARG A 252 11.16 54.79 -26.03
CA ARG A 252 12.62 54.91 -25.96
C ARG A 252 12.95 55.98 -24.91
N ALA A 253 13.08 55.55 -23.67
CA ALA A 253 13.90 56.14 -22.60
C ALA A 253 13.79 55.17 -21.40
N ASP A 254 14.85 55.03 -20.62
CA ASP A 254 15.01 54.09 -19.48
C ASP A 254 15.44 52.66 -19.81
N ARG A 255 16.53 52.53 -20.57
CA ARG A 255 17.53 51.47 -20.31
C ARG A 255 18.76 52.13 -19.71
N ASN A 256 18.83 52.15 -18.38
CA ASN A 256 20.06 52.19 -17.56
C ASN A 256 19.73 52.49 -16.08
N VAL A 257 18.78 51.74 -15.49
CA VAL A 257 18.71 51.62 -14.03
C VAL A 257 19.19 50.22 -13.68
N PRO A 258 20.34 50.06 -13.02
CA PRO A 258 20.74 48.77 -12.46
C PRO A 258 19.62 48.29 -11.54
N ASN A 259 19.11 47.10 -11.81
CA ASN A 259 17.98 46.55 -11.09
C ASN A 259 18.45 46.20 -9.66
N ALA A 260 18.43 47.17 -8.75
CA ALA A 260 18.87 47.01 -7.36
C ALA A 260 18.14 45.87 -6.64
N GLN A 261 16.94 45.50 -7.10
CA GLN A 261 16.24 44.30 -6.66
C GLN A 261 16.94 43.00 -7.08
N SER A 262 17.51 42.93 -8.29
CA SER A 262 18.26 41.75 -8.76
C SER A 262 19.56 41.56 -7.98
N GLU A 263 20.25 42.65 -7.65
CA GLU A 263 21.44 42.61 -6.79
C GLU A 263 21.09 42.28 -5.34
N ALA A 264 20.03 42.88 -4.78
CA ALA A 264 19.59 42.55 -3.42
C ALA A 264 19.18 41.07 -3.30
N LEU A 265 18.52 40.51 -4.32
CA LEU A 265 18.13 39.10 -4.34
C LEU A 265 19.33 38.17 -4.51
N SER A 266 20.33 38.56 -5.31
CA SER A 266 21.57 37.77 -5.46
C SER A 266 22.43 37.83 -4.19
N LEU A 267 22.47 38.96 -3.48
CA LEU A 267 23.17 39.13 -2.21
C LEU A 267 22.48 38.39 -1.06
N ALA A 268 21.14 38.40 -1.01
CA ALA A 268 20.36 37.60 -0.07
C ALA A 268 20.58 36.10 -0.30
N ARG A 269 20.63 35.67 -1.58
CA ARG A 269 20.99 34.29 -1.97
C ARG A 269 22.43 33.93 -1.56
N ALA A 270 23.38 34.83 -1.78
CA ALA A 270 24.77 34.62 -1.40
C ALA A 270 24.94 34.56 0.13
N ARG A 271 24.16 35.33 0.90
CA ARG A 271 24.14 35.25 2.37
C ARG A 271 23.52 33.96 2.88
N PHE A 272 22.32 33.60 2.39
CA PHE A 272 21.66 32.34 2.76
C PHE A 272 22.55 31.13 2.47
N MET A 273 23.23 31.11 1.32
CA MET A 273 24.17 30.02 0.97
C MET A 273 25.49 30.05 1.76
N ARG A 274 25.92 31.20 2.29
CA ARG A 274 27.13 31.31 3.14
C ARG A 274 26.88 30.85 4.57
N GLU A 275 25.66 31.01 5.07
CA GLU A 275 25.26 30.56 6.40
C GLU A 275 25.12 29.03 6.48
N ILE A 276 24.89 28.37 5.35
CA ILE A 276 24.94 26.91 5.22
C ILE A 276 26.41 26.47 5.02
N SER A 277 27.23 26.61 6.07
CA SER A 277 28.60 26.08 6.05
C SER A 277 28.56 24.55 6.06
N PRO A 278 29.18 23.84 5.08
CA PRO A 278 29.14 22.38 4.98
C PRO A 278 29.62 21.64 6.23
N ALA A 279 30.49 22.28 7.03
CA ALA A 279 31.01 21.72 8.28
C ALA A 279 30.04 21.88 9.47
N SER A 280 29.16 22.88 9.44
CA SER A 280 28.08 23.05 10.44
C SER A 280 26.86 22.18 10.14
N VAL A 281 26.63 21.85 8.86
CA VAL A 281 25.50 21.00 8.42
C VAL A 281 25.61 19.57 8.94
N LEU A 282 26.83 19.05 9.16
CA LEU A 282 27.07 17.67 9.57
C LEU A 282 26.99 17.41 11.09
N SER A 283 27.06 18.43 11.94
CA SER A 283 26.96 18.28 13.41
C SER A 283 25.65 18.82 14.01
N THR A 284 24.83 19.46 13.17
CA THR A 284 23.48 19.96 13.51
C THR A 284 22.39 19.16 12.78
N GLU A 285 22.68 17.90 12.43
CA GLU A 285 21.98 17.05 11.45
C GLU A 285 20.49 16.76 11.75
N SER A 286 19.99 17.02 12.96
CA SER A 286 18.58 16.80 13.32
C SER A 286 17.76 18.07 13.57
N SER A 287 18.41 19.21 13.85
CA SER A 287 17.67 20.44 14.24
C SER A 287 16.99 21.13 13.05
N HIS A 288 17.53 20.98 11.85
CA HIS A 288 16.97 21.58 10.63
C HIS A 288 15.69 20.90 10.10
N PHE A 289 15.30 19.76 10.69
CA PHE A 289 14.07 19.05 10.34
C PHE A 289 12.93 19.27 11.34
N HIS A 290 13.07 20.25 12.26
CA HIS A 290 11.92 20.74 13.01
C HIS A 290 10.94 21.43 12.07
N LEU A 291 10.01 20.64 11.52
CA LEU A 291 8.82 21.15 10.87
C LEU A 291 8.04 21.96 11.90
N ASP A 292 7.65 23.17 11.51
CA ASP A 292 6.66 23.93 12.26
C ASP A 292 5.42 23.02 12.45
N PRO A 293 4.99 22.73 13.68
CA PRO A 293 3.83 21.89 13.95
C PRO A 293 2.59 22.35 13.18
N GLU A 294 2.46 23.65 12.89
CA GLU A 294 1.32 24.18 12.13
C GLU A 294 1.31 23.76 10.65
N LEU A 295 2.47 23.43 10.09
CA LEU A 295 2.62 22.94 8.71
C LEU A 295 2.28 21.45 8.60
N LEU A 296 2.37 20.69 9.69
CA LEU A 296 2.05 19.28 9.70
C LEU A 296 0.53 19.07 9.84
N ARG A 297 -0.15 19.09 8.69
CA ARG A 297 -1.61 18.89 8.62
C ARG A 297 -1.95 17.62 7.86
N GLY A 298 -3.00 16.97 8.30
CA GLY A 298 -3.55 15.78 7.65
C GLY A 298 -5.07 15.82 7.57
N ILE A 299 -5.64 14.96 6.73
CA ILE A 299 -7.08 14.69 6.65
C ILE A 299 -7.31 13.20 6.89
N PRO A 300 -8.35 12.79 7.64
CA PRO A 300 -8.70 11.37 7.71
C PRO A 300 -9.00 10.81 6.32
N LEU A 301 -8.42 9.67 5.96
CA LEU A 301 -8.59 9.06 4.62
C LEU A 301 -10.08 8.93 4.25
N LYS A 302 -10.92 8.51 5.20
CA LYS A 302 -12.37 8.39 5.01
C LYS A 302 -13.02 9.73 4.65
N ALA A 303 -12.62 10.82 5.30
CA ALA A 303 -13.13 12.17 5.02
C ALA A 303 -12.72 12.66 3.62
N ALA A 304 -11.55 12.26 3.12
CA ALA A 304 -11.13 12.52 1.74
C ALA A 304 -11.99 11.74 0.71
N LEU A 305 -12.61 10.63 1.11
CA LEU A 305 -13.49 9.80 0.27
C LEU A 305 -14.98 10.17 0.37
N TYR A 306 -15.38 11.09 1.26
CA TYR A 306 -16.76 11.54 1.38
C TYR A 306 -17.31 12.15 0.09
N GLY A 307 -18.61 11.94 -0.14
CA GLY A 307 -19.27 12.38 -1.37
C GLY A 307 -18.65 11.75 -2.62
N LEU A 308 -18.25 10.48 -2.52
CA LEU A 308 -17.54 9.73 -3.56
C LEU A 308 -16.27 10.46 -4.01
N GLY A 309 -15.50 10.90 -3.02
CA GLY A 309 -14.24 11.60 -3.15
C GLY A 309 -14.34 12.89 -3.96
N LYS A 310 -15.29 13.76 -3.61
CA LYS A 310 -15.51 15.05 -4.30
C LYS A 310 -14.21 15.87 -4.43
N ILE A 311 -13.31 15.80 -3.43
CA ILE A 311 -12.00 16.49 -3.44
C ILE A 311 -11.14 16.02 -4.62
N TRP A 312 -11.15 14.73 -4.93
CA TRP A 312 -10.28 14.14 -5.94
C TRP A 312 -10.70 14.46 -7.38
N ARG A 313 -11.93 14.95 -7.58
CA ARG A 313 -12.56 15.09 -8.91
C ARG A 313 -12.26 16.42 -9.60
N ARG A 314 -11.76 17.43 -8.89
CA ARG A 314 -11.47 18.76 -9.43
C ARG A 314 -10.10 19.21 -8.97
N SER A 315 -9.29 19.73 -9.89
CA SER A 315 -8.01 20.33 -9.54
C SER A 315 -8.27 21.58 -8.68
N PRO A 316 -7.43 21.87 -7.67
CA PRO A 316 -7.49 23.13 -6.92
C PRO A 316 -7.33 24.34 -7.83
N MET A 317 -6.59 24.17 -8.93
CA MET A 317 -6.37 25.18 -9.96
C MET A 317 -7.65 25.54 -10.72
N ASP A 318 -8.63 24.65 -10.76
CA ASP A 318 -9.90 24.85 -11.46
C ASP A 318 -10.97 25.49 -10.56
N LEU A 319 -10.64 25.79 -9.29
CA LEU A 319 -11.57 26.43 -8.36
C LEU A 319 -11.56 27.95 -8.58
N PRO A 320 -12.73 28.58 -8.82
CA PRO A 320 -12.80 29.97 -9.24
C PRO A 320 -12.46 30.97 -8.12
N ASP A 321 -12.81 30.66 -6.87
CA ASP A 321 -12.66 31.57 -5.73
C ASP A 321 -11.62 31.07 -4.72
N ASP A 322 -10.84 32.00 -4.18
CA ASP A 322 -9.90 31.72 -3.08
C ASP A 322 -10.63 31.26 -1.80
N ALA A 323 -11.90 31.65 -1.62
CA ALA A 323 -12.75 31.12 -0.55
C ALA A 323 -12.97 29.60 -0.70
N ALA A 324 -13.12 29.10 -1.93
CA ALA A 324 -13.25 27.66 -2.17
C ALA A 324 -11.94 26.92 -1.88
N LYS A 325 -10.80 27.53 -2.22
CA LYS A 325 -9.47 27.00 -1.89
C LYS A 325 -9.20 26.99 -0.39
N ALA A 326 -9.53 28.06 0.32
CA ALA A 326 -9.44 28.15 1.78
C ALA A 326 -10.36 27.12 2.48
N SER A 327 -11.54 26.84 1.90
CA SER A 327 -12.43 25.79 2.41
C SER A 327 -11.87 24.38 2.27
N LEU A 328 -10.93 24.14 1.35
CA LEU A 328 -10.21 22.87 1.27
C LEU A 328 -9.22 22.74 2.42
N TRP A 329 -8.45 23.79 2.68
CA TRP A 329 -7.49 23.85 3.79
C TRP A 329 -8.16 23.65 5.15
N SER A 330 -9.33 24.23 5.37
CA SER A 330 -10.06 24.07 6.65
C SER A 330 -10.54 22.64 6.92
N ARG A 331 -10.41 21.72 5.95
CA ARG A 331 -10.74 20.30 6.12
C ARG A 331 -9.57 19.47 6.63
N SER A 332 -8.34 19.99 6.59
CA SER A 332 -7.20 19.37 7.26
C SER A 332 -7.11 19.86 8.70
N THR A 333 -6.59 19.01 9.57
CA THR A 333 -6.30 19.31 10.97
C THR A 333 -4.81 19.19 11.20
N VAL A 334 -4.26 20.05 12.06
CA VAL A 334 -2.90 19.89 12.58
C VAL A 334 -2.81 18.51 13.26
N THR A 335 -1.74 17.79 13.00
CA THR A 335 -1.51 16.44 13.49
C THR A 335 -0.05 16.27 13.85
N ASP A 336 0.24 15.52 14.91
CA ASP A 336 1.62 15.25 15.33
C ASP A 336 2.29 14.22 14.40
N GLU A 337 1.47 13.36 13.78
CA GLU A 337 1.93 12.26 12.93
C GLU A 337 1.02 12.07 11.70
N LEU A 338 1.60 11.51 10.63
CA LEU A 338 0.90 11.14 9.40
C LEU A 338 1.07 9.65 9.16
N ASP A 339 -0.04 8.93 8.98
CA ASP A 339 -0.01 7.49 8.69
C ASP A 339 0.27 7.22 7.21
N ILE A 340 -0.26 8.08 6.34
CA ILE A 340 -0.25 7.86 4.88
C ILE A 340 0.13 9.15 4.17
N PHE A 341 1.15 9.09 3.32
CA PHE A 341 1.44 10.16 2.38
C PHE A 341 0.79 9.84 1.02
N LEU A 342 -0.27 10.57 0.65
CA LEU A 342 -0.96 10.38 -0.62
C LEU A 342 -0.47 11.38 -1.64
N SER A 343 0.46 10.93 -2.47
CA SER A 343 0.91 11.75 -3.57
C SER A 343 0.34 11.32 -4.91
N HIS A 344 -0.05 12.31 -5.73
CA HIS A 344 -0.99 12.04 -6.81
C HIS A 344 -0.92 13.05 -7.95
N THR A 345 -1.43 12.65 -9.12
CA THR A 345 -1.48 13.47 -10.34
C THR A 345 -2.88 13.96 -10.67
N TRP A 346 -3.07 15.25 -10.99
CA TRP A 346 -4.36 15.75 -11.48
C TRP A 346 -4.69 15.31 -12.92
N HIS A 347 -3.71 14.80 -13.70
CA HIS A 347 -3.99 14.21 -15.01
C HIS A 347 -4.71 12.86 -14.91
N THR A 348 -4.53 12.11 -13.82
CA THR A 348 -5.32 10.89 -13.63
C THR A 348 -6.73 11.28 -13.20
N PRO A 349 -7.78 10.81 -13.91
CA PRO A 349 -9.15 11.12 -13.57
C PRO A 349 -9.44 10.82 -12.09
N GLY A 350 -10.00 11.79 -11.38
CA GLY A 350 -10.24 11.70 -9.95
C GLY A 350 -11.01 10.45 -9.52
N TRP A 351 -12.01 10.05 -10.30
CA TRP A 351 -12.83 8.87 -10.01
C TRP A 351 -12.00 7.57 -9.92
N LYS A 352 -10.90 7.46 -10.69
CA LYS A 352 -10.00 6.30 -10.63
C LYS A 352 -9.30 6.23 -9.28
N LYS A 353 -8.84 7.38 -8.76
CA LYS A 353 -8.21 7.50 -7.43
C LYS A 353 -9.20 7.13 -6.34
N VAL A 354 -10.42 7.70 -6.42
CA VAL A 354 -11.50 7.41 -5.47
C VAL A 354 -11.80 5.92 -5.45
N LEU A 355 -11.93 5.30 -6.63
CA LEU A 355 -12.25 3.88 -6.73
C LEU A 355 -11.14 3.00 -6.14
N ALA A 356 -9.88 3.31 -6.45
CA ALA A 356 -8.74 2.60 -5.89
C ALA A 356 -8.67 2.73 -4.36
N LEU A 357 -8.79 3.95 -3.84
CA LEU A 357 -8.78 4.20 -2.40
C LEU A 357 -9.99 3.59 -1.67
N LEU A 358 -11.18 3.58 -2.30
CA LEU A 358 -12.36 2.90 -1.75
C LEU A 358 -12.14 1.39 -1.66
N VAL A 359 -11.58 0.74 -2.68
CA VAL A 359 -11.28 -0.69 -2.64
C VAL A 359 -10.22 -0.99 -1.58
N GLN A 360 -9.16 -0.20 -1.52
CA GLN A 360 -8.07 -0.38 -0.57
C GLN A 360 -8.57 -0.26 0.88
N SER A 361 -9.31 0.80 1.20
CA SER A 361 -9.80 1.07 2.56
C SER A 361 -11.11 0.33 2.91
N GLY A 362 -11.91 -0.03 1.90
CA GLY A 362 -13.25 -0.59 2.04
C GLY A 362 -13.37 -2.07 1.71
N SER A 363 -12.27 -2.78 1.40
CA SER A 363 -12.28 -4.21 1.05
C SER A 363 -12.94 -5.10 2.11
N HIS A 364 -12.69 -4.84 3.39
CA HIS A 364 -13.36 -5.56 4.48
C HIS A 364 -14.87 -5.26 4.56
N CYS A 365 -15.26 -4.00 4.34
CA CYS A 365 -16.67 -3.61 4.30
C CYS A 365 -17.38 -4.22 3.08
N PHE A 366 -16.70 -4.34 1.94
CA PHE A 366 -17.19 -5.08 0.78
C PHE A 366 -17.48 -6.54 1.14
N LEU A 367 -16.54 -7.24 1.77
CA LEU A 367 -16.73 -8.65 2.16
C LEU A 367 -17.80 -8.83 3.24
N CYS A 368 -17.87 -7.91 4.20
CA CYS A 368 -18.91 -7.92 5.22
C CYS A 368 -20.29 -7.67 4.60
N GLY A 369 -20.41 -6.67 3.72
CA GLY A 369 -21.63 -6.39 2.98
C GLY A 369 -22.06 -7.57 2.09
N TRP A 370 -21.11 -8.20 1.39
CA TRP A 370 -21.34 -9.43 0.63
C TRP A 370 -21.93 -10.52 1.52
N PHE A 371 -21.27 -10.82 2.64
CA PHE A 371 -21.66 -11.88 3.56
C PHE A 371 -23.07 -11.62 4.09
N LEU A 372 -23.34 -10.42 4.60
CA LEU A 372 -24.66 -10.04 5.11
C LEU A 372 -25.74 -10.12 4.02
N GLY A 373 -25.47 -9.61 2.82
CA GLY A 373 -26.40 -9.63 1.70
C GLY A 373 -26.72 -11.05 1.22
N ALA A 374 -25.68 -11.88 1.03
CA ALA A 374 -25.83 -13.27 0.59
C ALA A 374 -26.51 -14.13 1.65
N THR A 375 -26.12 -14.02 2.93
CA THR A 375 -26.72 -14.76 4.04
C THR A 375 -28.18 -14.37 4.26
N LEU A 376 -28.51 -13.07 4.22
CA LEU A 376 -29.90 -12.62 4.37
C LEU A 376 -30.79 -13.25 3.28
N VAL A 377 -30.37 -13.17 2.02
CA VAL A 377 -31.15 -13.74 0.91
C VAL A 377 -31.22 -15.26 0.99
N TYR A 378 -30.12 -15.93 1.36
CA TYR A 378 -30.09 -17.37 1.60
C TYR A 378 -31.13 -17.79 2.67
N LEU A 379 -31.18 -17.08 3.80
CA LEU A 379 -32.12 -17.39 4.89
C LEU A 379 -33.57 -17.12 4.48
N LEU A 380 -33.83 -16.05 3.74
CA LEU A 380 -35.16 -15.73 3.22
C LEU A 380 -35.65 -16.78 2.21
N GLU A 381 -34.76 -17.30 1.37
CA GLU A 381 -35.08 -18.41 0.46
C GLU A 381 -35.30 -19.72 1.21
N LEU A 382 -34.47 -20.02 2.22
CA LEU A 382 -34.64 -21.20 3.06
C LEU A 382 -35.99 -21.18 3.80
N ALA A 383 -36.41 -20.00 4.26
CA ALA A 383 -37.70 -19.79 4.91
C ALA A 383 -38.90 -19.76 3.95
N GLY A 384 -38.67 -19.85 2.63
CA GLY A 384 -39.74 -19.80 1.62
C GLY A 384 -40.46 -18.44 1.55
N VAL A 385 -39.81 -17.36 2.00
CA VAL A 385 -40.39 -16.01 2.00
C VAL A 385 -40.40 -15.41 0.59
N PHE A 386 -39.44 -15.79 -0.25
CA PHE A 386 -39.42 -15.33 -1.63
C PHE A 386 -40.59 -15.91 -2.43
N PRO A 387 -41.31 -15.06 -3.20
CA PRO A 387 -42.36 -15.55 -4.08
C PRO A 387 -41.83 -16.62 -5.05
N PRO A 388 -42.65 -17.60 -5.46
CA PRO A 388 -42.22 -18.64 -6.40
C PRO A 388 -41.70 -18.08 -7.73
N TRP A 389 -42.19 -16.91 -8.17
CA TRP A 389 -41.70 -16.21 -9.37
C TRP A 389 -40.39 -15.46 -9.14
N TRP A 390 -40.01 -15.18 -7.90
CA TRP A 390 -38.72 -14.57 -7.54
C TRP A 390 -37.66 -15.66 -7.40
N SER A 391 -38.11 -16.82 -6.92
CA SER A 391 -37.45 -18.09 -7.13
C SER A 391 -37.51 -18.54 -8.60
N PHE A 392 -38.12 -17.79 -9.52
CA PHE A 392 -37.99 -18.03 -10.95
C PHE A 392 -37.16 -16.92 -11.63
N PRO A 393 -35.87 -17.18 -11.88
CA PRO A 393 -35.30 -18.50 -11.93
C PRO A 393 -34.42 -18.81 -10.68
N ARG A 394 -34.51 -20.04 -10.16
CA ARG A 394 -34.05 -20.43 -8.81
C ARG A 394 -32.56 -20.17 -8.65
N GLY A 395 -32.22 -19.42 -7.60
CA GLY A 395 -30.84 -19.12 -7.25
C GLY A 395 -30.21 -18.00 -8.07
N LEU A 396 -30.92 -16.96 -8.50
CA LEU A 396 -30.28 -15.67 -8.87
C LEU A 396 -30.20 -14.73 -7.67
N SER A 397 -31.03 -15.00 -6.66
CA SER A 397 -31.27 -14.11 -5.54
C SER A 397 -30.04 -13.99 -4.63
N ILE A 398 -29.36 -15.09 -4.27
CA ILE A 398 -28.18 -15.03 -3.38
C ILE A 398 -27.05 -14.30 -4.09
N ARG A 399 -26.83 -14.57 -5.37
CA ARG A 399 -25.93 -13.78 -6.23
C ARG A 399 -26.25 -12.29 -6.22
N LEU A 400 -27.51 -11.92 -6.45
CA LEU A 400 -27.92 -10.51 -6.47
C LEU A 400 -27.79 -9.86 -5.08
N GLY A 401 -28.18 -10.57 -4.03
CA GLY A 401 -28.03 -10.14 -2.63
C GLY A 401 -26.57 -9.95 -2.25
N GLY A 402 -25.71 -10.90 -2.61
CA GLY A 402 -24.26 -10.80 -2.45
C GLY A 402 -23.68 -9.64 -3.25
N PHE A 403 -24.07 -9.47 -4.52
CA PHE A 403 -23.63 -8.34 -5.36
C PHE A 403 -24.02 -6.99 -4.75
N LEU A 404 -25.31 -6.79 -4.46
CA LEU A 404 -25.80 -5.53 -3.87
C LEU A 404 -25.16 -5.29 -2.51
N GLY A 405 -25.09 -6.32 -1.66
CA GLY A 405 -24.43 -6.26 -0.36
C GLY A 405 -22.97 -5.84 -0.47
N SER A 406 -22.20 -6.44 -1.39
CA SER A 406 -20.80 -6.08 -1.66
C SER A 406 -20.61 -4.60 -1.96
N PHE A 407 -21.37 -4.06 -2.92
CA PHE A 407 -21.22 -2.68 -3.37
C PHE A 407 -21.80 -1.68 -2.38
N VAL A 408 -22.89 -2.01 -1.68
CA VAL A 408 -23.39 -1.19 -0.56
C VAL A 408 -22.36 -1.15 0.57
N GLY A 409 -21.75 -2.28 0.92
CA GLY A 409 -20.66 -2.36 1.89
C GLY A 409 -19.46 -1.50 1.49
N LEU A 410 -19.03 -1.57 0.23
CA LEU A 410 -17.93 -0.76 -0.30
C LEU A 410 -18.24 0.74 -0.28
N LEU A 411 -19.42 1.13 -0.76
CA LEU A 411 -19.83 2.54 -0.85
C LEU A 411 -20.12 3.16 0.52
N SER A 412 -20.54 2.35 1.50
CA SER A 412 -20.74 2.79 2.88
C SER A 412 -19.45 2.85 3.69
N SER A 413 -18.36 2.22 3.23
CA SER A 413 -17.09 2.12 3.98
C SER A 413 -16.51 3.46 4.48
N PRO A 414 -16.60 4.60 3.76
CA PRO A 414 -16.13 5.87 4.31
C PRO A 414 -16.99 6.32 5.51
N TYR A 415 -18.29 6.04 5.49
CA TYR A 415 -19.24 6.49 6.50
C TYR A 415 -19.33 5.55 7.71
N MET A 416 -18.81 4.32 7.58
CA MET A 416 -18.86 3.36 8.67
C MET A 416 -17.98 3.79 9.84
N PRO A 417 -18.53 3.80 11.07
CA PRO A 417 -17.76 4.10 12.27
C PRO A 417 -16.63 3.09 12.45
N TRP A 418 -15.68 3.47 13.29
CA TRP A 418 -14.34 2.91 13.54
C TRP A 418 -14.18 1.41 13.83
N CYS A 419 -15.22 0.59 13.73
CA CYS A 419 -15.25 -0.77 14.24
C CYS A 419 -14.11 -1.68 13.73
N CYS A 420 -13.42 -1.32 12.66
CA CYS A 420 -12.38 -2.13 12.03
C CYS A 420 -11.08 -1.40 11.64
N GLY A 421 -10.82 -0.16 12.08
CA GLY A 421 -9.57 0.53 11.74
C GLY A 421 -9.38 1.88 12.43
N GLY A 422 -8.13 2.22 12.77
CA GLY A 422 -7.78 3.52 13.35
C GLY A 422 -8.07 4.69 12.40
N ARG A 423 -8.02 5.93 12.92
CA ARG A 423 -8.01 7.14 12.09
C ARG A 423 -6.69 7.16 11.33
N GLU A 424 -6.71 6.65 10.09
CA GLU A 424 -5.60 6.86 9.16
C GLU A 424 -5.61 8.33 8.73
N MET A 425 -4.74 9.13 9.33
CA MET A 425 -4.46 10.50 8.96
C MET A 425 -3.56 10.49 7.73
N CYS A 426 -4.06 11.02 6.62
CA CYS A 426 -3.29 11.12 5.40
C CYS A 426 -2.90 12.56 5.09
N PHE A 427 -1.68 12.74 4.61
CA PHE A 427 -1.29 13.96 3.94
C PHE A 427 -1.82 13.91 2.52
N LEU A 428 -2.58 14.95 2.18
CA LEU A 428 -3.13 15.16 0.85
C LEU A 428 -2.87 16.62 0.48
N ASP A 429 -1.95 16.85 -0.45
CA ASP A 429 -1.48 18.15 -0.94
C ASP A 429 -2.59 19.23 -1.05
N VAL A 430 -3.70 18.91 -1.72
CA VAL A 430 -4.82 19.84 -1.95
C VAL A 430 -5.50 20.35 -0.68
N VAL A 431 -5.48 19.56 0.39
CA VAL A 431 -6.16 19.89 1.65
C VAL A 431 -5.14 20.27 2.75
N SER A 432 -3.92 19.76 2.62
CA SER A 432 -2.85 19.86 3.62
C SER A 432 -1.80 20.92 3.27
N ILE A 433 -1.97 21.64 2.15
CA ILE A 433 -1.23 22.86 1.76
C ILE A 433 -2.25 23.98 1.52
N ASN A 434 -2.00 25.19 2.03
CA ASN A 434 -2.92 26.31 1.89
C ASN A 434 -2.91 26.81 0.44
N GLN A 435 -3.89 26.38 -0.35
CA GLN A 435 -4.01 26.71 -1.78
C GLN A 435 -4.43 28.17 -2.04
N ALA A 436 -4.86 28.91 -1.02
CA ALA A 436 -5.27 30.31 -1.15
C ALA A 436 -4.11 31.29 -0.87
N ASP A 437 -3.10 30.84 -0.13
CA ASP A 437 -1.96 31.67 0.25
C ASP A 437 -0.80 31.44 -0.72
N CYS A 438 -0.50 32.43 -1.54
CA CYS A 438 0.53 32.33 -2.57
C CYS A 438 1.96 32.20 -2.00
N GLU A 439 2.19 32.56 -0.74
CA GLU A 439 3.48 32.37 -0.06
C GLU A 439 3.64 30.93 0.42
N LEU A 440 2.58 30.34 1.01
CA LEU A 440 2.55 28.92 1.38
C LEU A 440 2.45 27.98 0.16
N MET A 441 1.82 28.43 -0.93
CA MET A 441 1.59 27.65 -2.15
C MET A 441 2.83 27.57 -3.06
N GLN A 442 3.97 28.18 -2.68
CA GLN A 442 5.21 28.09 -3.47
C GLN A 442 5.81 26.68 -3.57
N GLN A 443 5.14 25.66 -3.02
CA GLN A 443 5.61 24.28 -3.07
C GLN A 443 4.52 23.31 -3.56
N ILE A 444 4.78 22.82 -4.79
CA ILE A 444 4.53 21.46 -5.28
C ILE A 444 3.13 21.16 -5.85
N LEU A 445 3.09 20.85 -7.15
CA LEU A 445 1.95 20.22 -7.83
C LEU A 445 2.41 19.10 -8.75
N TRP A 446 1.76 17.94 -8.68
CA TRP A 446 2.20 16.66 -9.24
C TRP A 446 1.45 16.20 -10.51
N SER A 447 2.06 15.33 -11.34
CA SER A 447 1.40 14.77 -12.53
C SER A 447 1.96 13.40 -13.05
N LEU A 448 1.25 12.74 -14.00
CA LEU A 448 1.37 11.33 -14.44
C LEU A 448 2.71 10.91 -15.07
N PRO A 449 3.55 11.79 -15.63
CA PRO A 449 4.91 11.40 -15.91
C PRO A 449 5.69 11.58 -14.59
N TYR A 450 5.23 10.89 -13.53
CA TYR A 450 5.64 11.11 -12.15
C TYR A 450 7.16 10.97 -12.01
N LEU A 451 7.69 9.91 -12.61
CA LEU A 451 9.12 9.63 -12.63
C LEU A 451 9.89 10.41 -13.71
N THR A 452 9.21 11.14 -14.60
CA THR A 452 9.88 12.04 -15.55
C THR A 452 10.03 13.44 -14.99
N ARG A 453 9.41 13.74 -13.84
CA ARG A 453 9.47 15.06 -13.22
C ARG A 453 10.58 15.08 -12.18
N LEU A 454 11.44 16.08 -12.29
CA LEU A 454 12.60 16.21 -11.42
C LEU A 454 12.22 16.23 -9.94
N TRP A 455 11.25 17.07 -9.57
CA TRP A 455 10.80 17.26 -8.19
C TRP A 455 10.36 15.95 -7.54
N CYS A 456 9.58 15.17 -8.27
CA CYS A 456 8.97 13.93 -7.82
C CYS A 456 10.01 12.85 -7.46
N VAL A 457 10.99 12.66 -8.33
CA VAL A 457 12.08 11.71 -8.08
C VAL A 457 12.98 12.21 -6.95
N PHE A 458 13.26 13.52 -6.93
CA PHE A 458 14.01 14.14 -5.84
C PHE A 458 13.31 13.96 -4.50
N GLU A 459 11.98 14.13 -4.41
CA GLU A 459 11.20 13.98 -3.19
C GLU A 459 11.26 12.56 -2.62
N LEU A 460 11.16 11.52 -3.47
CA LEU A 460 11.32 10.13 -3.01
C LEU A 460 12.72 9.86 -2.49
N ALA A 461 13.73 10.34 -3.23
CA ALA A 461 15.11 10.17 -2.83
C ALA A 461 15.39 10.93 -1.52
N ALA A 462 14.87 12.15 -1.42
CA ALA A 462 14.97 13.04 -0.28
C ALA A 462 14.33 12.44 0.97
N PHE A 463 13.09 11.95 0.84
CA PHE A 463 12.40 11.22 1.91
C PHE A 463 13.25 10.05 2.39
N ARG A 464 13.81 9.26 1.48
CA ARG A 464 14.61 8.09 1.83
C ARG A 464 15.94 8.47 2.49
N LYS A 465 16.54 9.59 2.06
CA LYS A 465 17.76 10.14 2.66
C LYS A 465 17.51 10.65 4.08
N ALA A 466 16.40 11.36 4.30
CA ALA A 466 16.00 11.88 5.61
C ALA A 466 15.47 10.78 6.54
N ASN A 467 14.88 9.71 5.98
CA ASN A 467 14.29 8.60 6.72
C ASN A 467 14.84 7.25 6.22
N PRO A 468 16.09 6.86 6.55
CA PRO A 468 16.71 5.61 6.11
C PRO A 468 16.04 4.33 6.63
N THR A 469 15.09 4.44 7.56
CA THR A 469 14.25 3.32 8.03
C THR A 469 12.79 3.45 7.58
N GLY A 470 12.40 4.61 7.04
CA GLY A 470 11.07 4.86 6.52
C GLY A 470 10.78 4.00 5.29
N ARG A 471 9.56 3.49 5.19
CA ARG A 471 9.14 2.60 4.10
C ARG A 471 8.37 3.39 3.05
N ILE A 472 8.87 3.40 1.82
CA ILE A 472 8.11 3.92 0.68
C ILE A 472 7.31 2.77 0.07
N LEU A 473 5.98 2.94 -0.05
CA LEU A 473 5.11 1.97 -0.71
C LEU A 473 4.39 2.61 -1.89
N LEU A 474 4.83 2.27 -3.10
CA LEU A 474 4.11 2.66 -4.32
C LEU A 474 2.94 1.72 -4.56
N LYS A 475 1.72 2.26 -4.53
CA LYS A 475 0.49 1.51 -4.85
C LYS A 475 -0.01 1.88 -6.24
N PRO A 476 0.01 0.96 -7.21
CA PRO A 476 -0.52 1.24 -8.53
C PRO A 476 -2.05 1.35 -8.51
N LEU A 477 -2.59 2.52 -8.84
CA LEU A 477 -4.05 2.80 -8.88
C LEU A 477 -4.84 1.82 -9.78
N PHE A 478 -4.15 1.22 -10.74
CA PHE A 478 -4.76 0.36 -11.73
C PHE A 478 -5.10 -1.04 -11.16
N LEU A 479 -4.47 -1.44 -10.05
CA LEU A 479 -4.65 -2.75 -9.45
C LEU A 479 -6.07 -2.95 -8.93
N GLU A 480 -6.56 -2.00 -8.15
CA GLU A 480 -7.90 -2.02 -7.57
C GLU A 480 -9.00 -1.89 -8.63
N ILE A 481 -8.76 -1.08 -9.66
CA ILE A 481 -9.67 -0.94 -10.80
C ILE A 481 -9.73 -2.25 -11.58
N GLY A 482 -8.57 -2.88 -11.81
CA GLY A 482 -8.46 -4.21 -12.40
C GLY A 482 -9.21 -5.26 -11.59
N LEU A 483 -9.06 -5.25 -10.26
CA LEU A 483 -9.78 -6.15 -9.35
C LEU A 483 -11.30 -5.99 -9.46
N LEU A 484 -11.82 -4.77 -9.42
CA LEU A 484 -13.26 -4.53 -9.59
C LEU A 484 -13.74 -4.97 -10.98
N SER A 485 -12.94 -4.75 -12.01
CA SER A 485 -13.26 -5.20 -13.36
C SER A 485 -13.31 -6.73 -13.44
N VAL A 486 -12.41 -7.44 -12.74
CA VAL A 486 -12.48 -8.91 -12.58
C VAL A 486 -13.78 -9.30 -11.88
N ILE A 487 -14.10 -8.71 -10.73
CA ILE A 487 -15.31 -9.02 -9.97
C ILE A 487 -16.57 -8.87 -10.84
N LEU A 488 -16.67 -7.75 -11.57
CA LEU A 488 -17.79 -7.49 -12.47
C LEU A 488 -17.84 -8.49 -13.64
N ALA A 489 -16.70 -8.83 -14.23
CA ALA A 489 -16.63 -9.83 -15.30
C ALA A 489 -17.04 -11.23 -14.83
N VAL A 490 -16.64 -11.63 -13.61
CA VAL A 490 -17.03 -12.92 -13.02
C VAL A 490 -18.52 -12.94 -12.69
N TYR A 491 -19.08 -11.86 -12.12
CA TYR A 491 -20.54 -11.75 -11.92
C TYR A 491 -21.29 -11.85 -13.24
N PHE A 492 -20.84 -11.15 -14.28
CA PHE A 492 -21.45 -11.23 -15.61
C PHE A 492 -21.42 -12.66 -16.17
N PHE A 493 -20.25 -13.32 -16.12
CA PHE A 493 -20.08 -14.69 -16.57
C PHE A 493 -21.04 -15.64 -15.87
N VAL A 494 -21.09 -15.58 -14.54
CA VAL A 494 -21.98 -16.39 -13.71
C VAL A 494 -23.46 -16.17 -14.06
N VAL A 495 -23.87 -14.94 -14.36
CA VAL A 495 -25.25 -14.63 -14.78
C VAL A 495 -25.55 -15.20 -16.17
N VAL A 496 -24.64 -15.08 -17.14
CA VAL A 496 -24.84 -15.61 -18.49
C VAL A 496 -24.89 -17.14 -18.50
N GLU A 497 -24.00 -17.79 -17.74
CA GLU A 497 -23.98 -19.26 -17.60
C GLU A 497 -25.29 -19.79 -17.01
N ASP A 498 -25.84 -19.07 -16.05
CA ASP A 498 -27.12 -19.40 -15.45
C ASP A 498 -28.30 -19.22 -16.42
N ILE A 499 -28.33 -18.11 -17.16
CA ILE A 499 -29.29 -17.91 -18.26
C ILE A 499 -29.20 -19.08 -19.24
N LYS A 500 -27.99 -19.48 -19.65
CA LYS A 500 -27.76 -20.62 -20.55
C LYS A 500 -28.37 -21.92 -19.99
N VAL A 501 -28.05 -22.28 -18.75
CA VAL A 501 -28.57 -23.49 -18.10
C VAL A 501 -30.10 -23.50 -18.07
N ARG A 502 -30.71 -22.33 -17.83
CA ARG A 502 -32.17 -22.17 -17.75
C ARG A 502 -32.85 -22.26 -19.11
N PHE A 503 -32.30 -21.63 -20.14
CA PHE A 503 -32.89 -21.64 -21.48
C PHE A 503 -32.71 -22.98 -22.21
N LEU A 504 -31.59 -23.67 -21.98
CA LEU A 504 -31.29 -24.94 -22.65
C LEU A 504 -31.71 -26.17 -21.83
N GLY A 505 -32.03 -26.02 -20.55
CA GLY A 505 -32.46 -27.12 -19.67
C GLY A 505 -31.41 -28.24 -19.62
N ASN A 506 -31.84 -29.51 -19.66
CA ASN A 506 -30.89 -30.64 -19.67
C ASN A 506 -30.02 -30.72 -20.93
N ARG A 507 -30.40 -30.04 -22.04
CA ARG A 507 -29.56 -29.95 -23.25
C ARG A 507 -28.34 -29.04 -23.08
N SER A 508 -28.22 -28.36 -21.93
CA SER A 508 -27.06 -27.53 -21.61
C SER A 508 -25.75 -28.31 -21.60
N TYR A 509 -25.80 -29.62 -21.39
CA TYR A 509 -24.64 -30.51 -21.33
C TYR A 509 -24.37 -31.24 -22.66
N ASP A 510 -25.26 -31.13 -23.65
CA ASP A 510 -24.98 -31.64 -24.98
C ASP A 510 -23.90 -30.75 -25.62
N ILE A 511 -22.90 -31.36 -26.26
CA ILE A 511 -21.85 -30.66 -27.02
C ILE A 511 -22.43 -30.16 -28.36
N SER A 512 -23.54 -29.44 -28.29
CA SER A 512 -24.16 -28.76 -29.42
C SER A 512 -23.56 -27.36 -29.60
N LEU A 513 -23.64 -26.83 -30.83
CA LEU A 513 -23.03 -25.55 -31.20
C LEU A 513 -23.53 -24.37 -30.34
N ILE A 514 -24.79 -24.41 -29.90
CA ILE A 514 -25.46 -23.33 -29.17
C ILE A 514 -24.89 -23.13 -27.75
N PRO A 515 -24.85 -24.14 -26.85
CA PRO A 515 -24.21 -24.01 -25.53
C PRO A 515 -22.74 -23.61 -25.63
N LEU A 516 -22.00 -24.11 -26.62
CA LEU A 516 -20.61 -23.70 -26.86
C LEU A 516 -20.53 -22.22 -27.21
N ALA A 517 -21.35 -21.73 -28.15
CA ALA A 517 -21.40 -20.32 -28.53
C ALA A 517 -21.76 -19.42 -27.35
N LEU A 518 -22.76 -19.79 -26.54
CA LEU A 518 -23.14 -19.04 -25.33
C LEU A 518 -22.02 -19.00 -24.28
N THR A 519 -21.30 -20.12 -24.11
CA THR A 519 -20.12 -20.16 -23.23
C THR A 519 -19.04 -19.20 -23.73
N CYS A 520 -18.74 -19.21 -25.03
CA CYS A 520 -17.79 -18.26 -25.63
C CYS A 520 -18.25 -16.80 -25.44
N CYS A 521 -19.54 -16.50 -25.61
CA CYS A 521 -20.11 -15.17 -25.38
C CYS A 521 -19.96 -14.72 -23.92
N SER A 522 -20.19 -15.61 -22.95
CA SER A 522 -20.02 -15.31 -21.53
C SER A 522 -18.57 -14.95 -21.15
N LEU A 523 -17.60 -15.43 -21.95
CA LEU A 523 -16.17 -15.20 -21.74
C LEU A 523 -15.64 -13.95 -22.44
N LEU A 524 -16.45 -13.24 -23.23
CA LEU A 524 -16.03 -12.02 -23.94
C LEU A 524 -15.58 -10.87 -23.01
N PRO A 525 -16.23 -10.57 -21.87
CA PRO A 525 -15.75 -9.52 -20.97
C PRO A 525 -14.33 -9.80 -20.42
N PHE A 526 -13.97 -11.09 -20.27
CA PHE A 526 -12.61 -11.44 -19.88
C PHE A 526 -11.59 -11.06 -20.95
N LEU A 527 -11.94 -11.07 -22.24
CA LEU A 527 -11.02 -10.62 -23.28
C LEU A 527 -10.63 -9.15 -23.11
N VAL A 528 -11.62 -8.28 -22.88
CA VAL A 528 -11.41 -6.85 -22.63
C VAL A 528 -10.58 -6.65 -21.35
N LEU A 529 -10.93 -7.39 -20.30
CA LEU A 529 -10.20 -7.38 -19.04
C LEU A 529 -8.75 -7.83 -19.20
N LEU A 530 -8.49 -8.93 -19.92
CA LEU A 530 -7.15 -9.45 -20.19
C LEU A 530 -6.29 -8.45 -20.97
N HIS A 531 -6.90 -7.78 -21.96
CA HIS A 531 -6.25 -6.71 -22.69
C HIS A 531 -5.83 -5.58 -21.73
N GLY A 532 -6.75 -5.12 -20.89
CA GLY A 532 -6.50 -4.11 -19.86
C GLY A 532 -5.41 -4.54 -18.87
N LEU A 533 -5.50 -5.75 -18.30
CA LEU A 533 -4.52 -6.32 -17.37
C LEU A 533 -3.11 -6.35 -17.95
N ARG A 534 -2.98 -6.77 -19.20
CA ARG A 534 -1.68 -6.81 -19.86
C ARG A 534 -1.14 -5.41 -20.16
N ARG A 535 -2.00 -4.47 -20.56
CA ARG A 535 -1.61 -3.05 -20.73
C ARG A 535 -1.11 -2.47 -19.39
N MET A 536 -1.81 -2.76 -18.29
CA MET A 536 -1.38 -2.35 -16.95
C MET A 536 -0.03 -2.99 -16.56
N CYS A 537 0.19 -4.26 -16.90
CA CYS A 537 1.50 -4.91 -16.70
C CYS A 537 2.61 -4.26 -17.54
N TYR A 538 2.28 -3.80 -18.75
CA TYR A 538 3.21 -3.06 -19.59
C TYR A 538 3.56 -1.69 -19.00
N GLU A 539 2.55 -0.92 -18.56
CA GLU A 539 2.74 0.36 -17.87
C GLU A 539 3.58 0.20 -16.59
N LYS A 540 3.37 -0.89 -15.84
CA LYS A 540 4.24 -1.29 -14.71
C LYS A 540 5.70 -1.45 -15.14
N ARG A 541 5.96 -2.21 -16.22
CA ARG A 541 7.31 -2.41 -16.76
C ARG A 541 7.95 -1.11 -17.24
N GLN A 542 7.18 -0.23 -17.87
CA GLN A 542 7.67 1.08 -18.27
C GLN A 542 8.09 1.93 -17.08
N MET A 543 7.29 1.95 -16.00
CA MET A 543 7.62 2.67 -14.78
C MET A 543 8.91 2.14 -14.13
N ILE A 544 9.04 0.82 -14.02
CA ILE A 544 10.27 0.16 -13.53
C ILE A 544 11.46 0.55 -14.43
N SER A 545 11.30 0.46 -15.74
CA SER A 545 12.34 0.84 -16.70
C SER A 545 12.74 2.31 -16.55
N ALA A 546 11.78 3.22 -16.36
CA ALA A 546 12.02 4.64 -16.21
C ALA A 546 12.86 4.97 -14.96
N LEU A 547 12.68 4.23 -13.85
CA LEU A 547 13.56 4.35 -12.68
C LEU A 547 14.98 3.86 -12.99
N ARG A 548 15.11 2.70 -13.64
CA ARG A 548 16.42 2.08 -13.95
C ARG A 548 17.23 2.84 -14.99
N THR A 549 16.55 3.51 -15.91
CA THR A 549 17.15 4.35 -16.95
C THR A 549 16.94 5.83 -16.66
N PHE A 550 16.67 6.20 -15.40
CA PHE A 550 16.43 7.58 -15.00
C PHE A 550 17.59 8.47 -15.44
N ASP A 551 17.32 9.63 -16.01
CA ASP A 551 18.34 10.54 -16.54
C ASP A 551 17.95 11.97 -16.16
N LEU A 552 18.76 12.59 -15.32
CA LEU A 552 18.56 13.91 -14.76
C LEU A 552 18.60 15.01 -15.83
N ALA A 553 19.21 14.76 -16.99
CA ALA A 553 19.16 15.69 -18.11
C ALA A 553 17.82 15.66 -18.86
N LYS A 554 17.09 14.54 -18.80
CA LYS A 554 15.83 14.32 -19.52
C LYS A 554 14.57 14.63 -18.70
N VAL A 555 14.72 14.94 -17.41
CA VAL A 555 13.55 15.23 -16.57
C VAL A 555 13.02 16.63 -16.78
N ASP A 556 11.69 16.74 -16.78
CA ASP A 556 10.99 17.99 -16.92
C ASP A 556 10.85 18.70 -15.57
N CYS A 557 11.00 20.02 -15.59
CA CYS A 557 10.67 20.89 -14.47
C CYS A 557 9.80 22.04 -14.99
N LYS A 558 8.56 22.15 -14.48
CA LYS A 558 7.58 23.14 -14.95
C LYS A 558 8.03 24.57 -14.63
N VAL A 559 8.69 24.77 -13.49
CA VAL A 559 9.19 26.06 -13.03
C VAL A 559 10.71 26.01 -13.06
N PRO A 560 11.39 26.76 -13.95
CA PRO A 560 12.86 26.74 -14.04
C PRO A 560 13.56 27.08 -12.73
N ARG A 561 12.97 27.94 -11.90
CA ARG A 561 13.50 28.30 -10.58
C ARG A 561 13.61 27.10 -9.64
N ASP A 562 12.61 26.20 -9.66
CA ASP A 562 12.62 24.99 -8.85
C ASP A 562 13.73 24.05 -9.30
N LYS A 563 14.08 24.07 -10.60
CA LYS A 563 15.18 23.26 -11.13
C LYS A 563 16.49 23.63 -10.43
N ASP A 564 16.86 24.90 -10.41
CA ASP A 564 18.12 25.33 -9.76
C ASP A 564 18.13 24.96 -8.28
N PHE A 565 17.03 25.19 -7.58
CA PHE A 565 16.88 24.85 -6.17
C PHE A 565 17.06 23.34 -5.90
N ILE A 566 16.38 22.49 -6.70
CA ILE A 566 16.50 21.04 -6.59
C ILE A 566 17.91 20.57 -6.94
N TYR A 567 18.57 21.16 -7.94
CA TYR A 567 19.94 20.80 -8.29
C TYR A 567 20.93 21.14 -7.16
N GLU A 568 20.74 22.26 -6.45
CA GLU A 568 21.54 22.53 -5.25
C GLU A 568 21.27 21.51 -4.14
N GLY A 569 20.01 21.15 -3.91
CA GLY A 569 19.65 20.07 -2.98
C GLY A 569 20.29 18.73 -3.36
N ILE A 570 20.29 18.40 -4.65
CA ILE A 570 20.95 17.21 -5.21
C ILE A 570 22.45 17.23 -4.92
N ARG A 571 23.14 18.33 -5.25
CA ARG A 571 24.59 18.46 -4.99
C ARG A 571 24.91 18.37 -3.49
N MET A 572 24.05 18.95 -2.66
CA MET A 572 24.24 18.92 -1.20
C MET A 572 24.06 17.50 -0.64
N TRP A 573 23.00 16.77 -1.02
CA TRP A 573 22.64 15.49 -0.39
C TRP A 573 23.30 14.27 -1.03
N TYR A 574 23.60 14.36 -2.33
CA TYR A 574 24.15 13.27 -3.14
C TYR A 574 25.53 13.59 -3.71
N ARG A 575 26.13 14.73 -3.31
CA ARG A 575 27.46 15.23 -3.71
C ARG A 575 27.56 15.68 -5.17
N SER A 576 26.89 15.00 -6.10
CA SER A 576 26.85 15.38 -7.51
C SER A 576 25.54 14.95 -8.19
N PRO A 577 25.21 15.54 -9.36
CA PRO A 577 24.11 15.10 -10.22
C PRO A 577 24.19 13.59 -10.55
N GLU A 578 25.39 13.09 -10.84
CA GLU A 578 25.65 11.69 -11.19
C GLU A 578 25.44 10.77 -9.98
N GLY A 579 25.86 11.19 -8.78
CA GLY A 579 25.60 10.46 -7.54
C GLY A 579 24.11 10.32 -7.22
N PHE A 580 23.32 11.35 -7.55
CA PHE A 580 21.86 11.27 -7.47
C PHE A 580 21.27 10.30 -8.50
N GLU A 581 21.71 10.36 -9.76
CA GLU A 581 21.26 9.38 -10.77
C GLU A 581 21.60 7.94 -10.39
N GLU A 582 22.83 7.68 -9.91
CA GLU A 582 23.26 6.36 -9.46
C GLU A 582 22.39 5.87 -8.30
N TYR A 583 22.10 6.74 -7.34
CA TYR A 583 21.20 6.44 -6.23
C TYR A 583 19.78 6.11 -6.70
N VAL A 584 19.24 6.89 -7.64
CA VAL A 584 17.89 6.67 -8.19
C VAL A 584 17.83 5.37 -8.98
N ARG A 585 18.80 5.10 -9.87
CA ARG A 585 18.84 3.89 -10.74
C ARG A 585 19.12 2.60 -9.96
N GLY A 586 19.87 2.69 -8.86
CA GLY A 586 20.24 1.57 -8.00
C GLY A 586 19.33 1.46 -6.78
N PRO A 587 19.78 1.86 -5.57
CA PRO A 587 19.08 1.60 -4.31
C PRO A 587 17.61 2.00 -4.29
N LEU A 588 17.27 3.21 -4.77
CA LEU A 588 15.89 3.68 -4.76
C LEU A 588 15.02 2.88 -5.73
N ALA A 589 15.51 2.60 -6.95
CA ALA A 589 14.80 1.75 -7.88
C ALA A 589 14.63 0.33 -7.33
N ASP A 590 15.63 -0.28 -6.71
CA ASP A 590 15.52 -1.61 -6.10
C ASP A 590 14.38 -1.64 -5.07
N GLU A 591 14.38 -0.70 -4.12
CA GLU A 591 13.35 -0.59 -3.07
C GLU A 591 11.95 -0.35 -3.65
N LEU A 592 11.81 0.60 -4.59
CA LEU A 592 10.52 0.93 -5.18
C LEU A 592 9.99 -0.18 -6.08
N THR A 593 10.86 -1.00 -6.66
CA THR A 593 10.47 -2.06 -7.61
C THR A 593 10.24 -3.41 -6.93
N GLU A 594 10.79 -3.62 -5.73
CA GLU A 594 10.60 -4.84 -4.92
C GLU A 594 9.11 -5.24 -4.79
N PRO A 595 8.16 -4.34 -4.43
CA PRO A 595 6.75 -4.70 -4.31
C PRO A 595 6.09 -5.07 -5.65
N PHE A 596 6.66 -4.65 -6.79
CA PHE A 596 6.09 -4.86 -8.11
C PHE A 596 6.53 -6.16 -8.77
N PHE A 597 7.62 -6.80 -8.33
CA PHE A 597 8.05 -8.09 -8.87
C PHE A 597 7.02 -9.19 -8.60
N PHE A 598 6.09 -8.96 -7.68
CA PHE A 598 5.03 -9.88 -7.38
C PHE A 598 3.65 -9.25 -7.59
N LEU A 599 2.86 -9.84 -8.48
CA LEU A 599 1.40 -9.75 -8.43
C LEU A 599 0.85 -10.51 -7.21
N THR A 600 1.46 -10.32 -6.02
CA THR A 600 0.94 -10.80 -4.75
C THR A 600 -0.16 -9.84 -4.33
N LEU A 601 -1.37 -10.12 -4.80
CA LEU A 601 -2.55 -9.46 -4.27
C LEU A 601 -2.71 -9.86 -2.79
N PRO A 602 -3.09 -8.91 -1.92
CA PRO A 602 -3.53 -9.23 -0.56
C PRO A 602 -4.61 -10.33 -0.57
N LEU A 603 -4.62 -11.19 0.44
CA LEU A 603 -5.61 -12.27 0.55
C LEU A 603 -7.06 -11.75 0.49
N VAL A 604 -7.30 -10.57 1.05
CA VAL A 604 -8.61 -9.90 1.01
C VAL A 604 -9.06 -9.62 -0.43
N TYR A 605 -8.16 -9.27 -1.35
CA TYR A 605 -8.50 -9.05 -2.76
C TYR A 605 -8.86 -10.37 -3.47
N TRP A 606 -8.17 -11.47 -3.13
CA TRP A 606 -8.54 -12.79 -3.62
C TRP A 606 -9.94 -13.20 -3.12
N ALA A 607 -10.24 -12.97 -1.85
CA ALA A 607 -11.57 -13.22 -1.30
C ALA A 607 -12.63 -12.38 -2.01
N MET A 608 -12.38 -11.09 -2.25
CA MET A 608 -13.31 -10.22 -3.00
C MET A 608 -13.57 -10.77 -4.40
N ALA A 609 -12.52 -11.16 -5.14
CA ALA A 609 -12.65 -11.73 -6.49
C ALA A 609 -13.47 -13.03 -6.51
N MET A 610 -13.50 -13.80 -5.42
CA MET A 610 -14.22 -15.07 -5.33
C MET A 610 -15.67 -14.95 -4.86
N THR A 611 -16.08 -13.80 -4.33
CA THR A 611 -17.48 -13.57 -3.91
C THR A 611 -18.55 -13.94 -4.96
N PRO A 612 -18.36 -13.72 -6.28
CA PRO A 612 -19.38 -14.10 -7.26
C PRO A 612 -19.47 -15.62 -7.43
N VAL A 613 -18.33 -16.31 -7.41
CA VAL A 613 -18.25 -17.77 -7.54
C VAL A 613 -18.91 -18.43 -6.33
N VAL A 614 -18.52 -18.02 -5.12
CA VAL A 614 -19.11 -18.58 -3.88
C VAL A 614 -20.62 -18.37 -3.84
N ALA A 615 -21.10 -17.18 -4.21
CA ALA A 615 -22.55 -16.92 -4.27
C ALA A 615 -23.26 -17.82 -5.30
N ALA A 616 -22.65 -18.04 -6.47
CA ALA A 616 -23.20 -18.95 -7.49
C ALA A 616 -23.30 -20.40 -7.00
N GLU A 617 -22.28 -20.87 -6.27
CA GLU A 617 -22.29 -22.24 -5.74
C GLU A 617 -23.29 -22.40 -4.58
N MET A 618 -23.48 -21.37 -3.76
CA MET A 618 -24.53 -21.33 -2.74
C MET A 618 -25.93 -21.42 -3.35
N ASP A 619 -26.15 -20.76 -4.49
CA ASP A 619 -27.40 -20.82 -5.27
C ASP A 619 -27.70 -22.23 -5.83
N VAL A 620 -26.67 -23.02 -6.16
CA VAL A 620 -26.83 -24.42 -6.57
C VAL A 620 -27.06 -25.34 -5.37
N TRP A 621 -26.38 -25.06 -4.25
CA TRP A 621 -26.42 -25.89 -3.06
C TRP A 621 -27.74 -25.80 -2.29
N LEU A 622 -28.35 -24.61 -2.20
CA LEU A 622 -29.58 -24.39 -1.43
C LEU A 622 -30.79 -25.21 -1.94
N PRO A 623 -31.14 -25.21 -3.25
CA PRO A 623 -32.23 -26.04 -3.75
C PRO A 623 -32.00 -27.53 -3.55
N ALA A 624 -30.74 -27.98 -3.61
CA ALA A 624 -30.35 -29.35 -3.33
C ALA A 624 -30.68 -29.75 -1.88
N LEU A 625 -30.39 -28.87 -0.91
CA LEU A 625 -30.79 -29.09 0.49
C LEU A 625 -32.31 -29.12 0.65
N GLN A 626 -33.03 -28.20 0.01
CA GLN A 626 -34.50 -28.15 0.06
C GLN A 626 -35.17 -29.40 -0.53
N GLN A 627 -34.51 -30.08 -1.47
CA GLN A 627 -34.96 -31.34 -2.06
C GLN A 627 -34.65 -32.57 -1.19
N GLY A 628 -34.14 -32.39 0.03
CA GLY A 628 -33.83 -33.48 0.95
C GLY A 628 -32.59 -34.27 0.55
N MET A 629 -31.59 -33.62 -0.07
CA MET A 629 -30.30 -34.23 -0.34
C MET A 629 -29.71 -34.81 0.96
N SER A 630 -29.22 -36.05 0.90
CA SER A 630 -28.59 -36.69 2.06
C SER A 630 -27.38 -35.87 2.54
N THR A 631 -27.13 -35.88 3.85
CA THR A 631 -26.01 -35.14 4.47
C THR A 631 -24.69 -35.39 3.77
N ASP A 632 -24.40 -36.65 3.42
CA ASP A 632 -23.15 -37.02 2.76
C ASP A 632 -23.01 -36.38 1.37
N LYS A 633 -24.09 -36.36 0.59
CA LYS A 633 -24.12 -35.71 -0.73
C LYS A 633 -24.04 -34.20 -0.59
N ALA A 634 -24.69 -33.62 0.41
CA ALA A 634 -24.66 -32.20 0.69
C ALA A 634 -23.25 -31.73 1.08
N VAL A 635 -22.56 -32.49 1.94
CA VAL A 635 -21.17 -32.23 2.33
C VAL A 635 -20.23 -32.40 1.14
N ALA A 636 -20.39 -33.47 0.35
CA ALA A 636 -19.58 -33.67 -0.85
C ALA A 636 -19.79 -32.53 -1.87
N ALA A 637 -21.04 -32.14 -2.12
CA ALA A 637 -21.37 -31.01 -2.99
C ALA A 637 -20.75 -29.71 -2.46
N PHE A 638 -20.82 -29.45 -1.15
CA PHE A 638 -20.18 -28.28 -0.54
C PHE A 638 -18.65 -28.26 -0.76
N LEU A 639 -17.96 -29.38 -0.49
CA LEU A 639 -16.51 -29.47 -0.67
C LEU A 639 -16.08 -29.29 -2.13
N VAL A 640 -16.86 -29.85 -3.06
CA VAL A 640 -16.59 -29.76 -4.49
C VAL A 640 -16.93 -28.37 -5.02
N LEU A 641 -18.16 -27.92 -4.83
CA LEU A 641 -18.68 -26.69 -5.43
C LEU A 641 -18.16 -25.46 -4.69
N VAL A 642 -18.40 -25.37 -3.38
CA VAL A 642 -18.14 -24.15 -2.61
C VAL A 642 -16.66 -23.97 -2.28
N LEU A 643 -15.88 -25.04 -2.14
CA LEU A 643 -14.45 -24.94 -1.82
C LEU A 643 -13.54 -25.11 -3.05
N THR A 644 -13.77 -26.13 -3.87
CA THR A 644 -12.85 -26.41 -4.99
C THR A 644 -12.99 -25.40 -6.12
N ALA A 645 -14.21 -25.00 -6.50
CA ALA A 645 -14.40 -24.09 -7.63
C ALA A 645 -13.77 -22.71 -7.40
N PRO A 646 -13.93 -22.03 -6.25
CA PRO A 646 -13.23 -20.77 -5.98
C PRO A 646 -11.70 -20.92 -5.97
N LEU A 647 -11.16 -21.99 -5.37
CA LEU A 647 -9.71 -22.23 -5.38
C LEU A 647 -9.18 -22.43 -6.81
N PHE A 648 -9.93 -23.15 -7.64
CA PHE A 648 -9.59 -23.31 -9.05
C PHE A 648 -9.64 -21.97 -9.81
N CYS A 649 -10.68 -21.15 -9.60
CA CYS A 649 -10.75 -19.80 -10.16
C CYS A 649 -9.58 -18.92 -9.72
N MET A 650 -9.16 -18.99 -8.45
CA MET A 650 -7.96 -18.29 -7.97
C MET A 650 -6.70 -18.77 -8.72
N ASN A 651 -6.53 -20.08 -8.93
CA ASN A 651 -5.41 -20.64 -9.68
C ASN A 651 -5.39 -20.15 -11.15
N ILE A 652 -6.55 -20.12 -11.81
CA ILE A 652 -6.67 -19.56 -13.18
C ILE A 652 -6.28 -18.09 -13.19
N MET A 653 -6.80 -17.30 -12.25
CA MET A 653 -6.48 -15.87 -12.18
C MET A 653 -4.99 -15.63 -11.96
N GLN A 654 -4.32 -16.45 -11.13
CA GLN A 654 -2.87 -16.37 -10.96
C GLN A 654 -2.11 -16.70 -12.25
N LEU A 655 -2.54 -17.72 -12.99
CA LEU A 655 -1.98 -18.07 -14.30
C LEU A 655 -2.17 -16.93 -15.30
N ILE A 656 -3.38 -16.36 -15.37
CA ILE A 656 -3.70 -15.21 -16.23
C ILE A 656 -2.78 -14.04 -15.91
N LEU A 657 -2.66 -13.66 -14.65
CA LEU A 657 -1.81 -12.56 -14.21
C LEU A 657 -0.34 -12.80 -14.60
N PHE A 658 0.14 -14.03 -14.45
CA PHE A 658 1.48 -14.44 -14.89
C PHE A 658 1.66 -14.32 -16.41
N LEU A 659 0.69 -14.81 -17.21
CA LEU A 659 0.74 -14.74 -18.66
C LEU A 659 0.64 -13.29 -19.17
N CYS A 660 -0.27 -12.49 -18.60
CA CYS A 660 -0.40 -11.07 -18.89
C CYS A 660 0.91 -10.32 -18.58
N GLU A 661 1.54 -10.62 -17.45
CA GLU A 661 2.84 -10.05 -17.14
C GLU A 661 3.88 -10.47 -18.18
N HIS A 662 4.07 -11.77 -18.41
CA HIS A 662 5.09 -12.28 -19.31
C HIS A 662 4.94 -11.76 -20.75
N LEU A 663 3.70 -11.74 -21.26
CA LEU A 663 3.36 -11.31 -22.63
C LEU A 663 3.10 -9.80 -22.75
N SER A 664 3.31 -9.01 -21.70
CA SER A 664 3.24 -7.54 -21.77
C SER A 664 4.45 -6.97 -22.53
N SER A 665 4.30 -6.81 -23.84
CA SER A 665 5.28 -6.13 -24.69
C SER A 665 4.84 -4.71 -25.02
N LYS A 666 5.75 -3.93 -25.62
CA LYS A 666 5.40 -2.64 -26.24
C LYS A 666 4.17 -2.80 -27.14
N PRO A 667 3.18 -1.89 -27.05
CA PRO A 667 2.02 -1.92 -27.93
C PRO A 667 2.49 -1.83 -29.38
N ALA A 668 2.09 -2.80 -30.19
CA ALA A 668 2.53 -2.99 -31.56
C ALA A 668 1.34 -3.29 -32.48
N GLY A 669 0.31 -2.43 -32.39
CA GLY A 669 -0.90 -2.53 -33.21
C GLY A 669 -1.58 -3.90 -33.07
N PHE A 670 -1.77 -4.60 -34.21
CA PHE A 670 -2.50 -5.88 -34.26
C PHE A 670 -1.88 -7.00 -33.42
N LEU A 671 -0.55 -7.08 -33.33
CA LEU A 671 0.15 -8.13 -32.55
C LEU A 671 -0.24 -8.09 -31.06
N GLU A 672 -0.60 -6.90 -30.58
CA GLU A 672 -1.12 -6.70 -29.23
C GLU A 672 -2.44 -7.47 -29.03
N TYR A 673 -3.36 -7.43 -29.98
CA TYR A 673 -4.61 -8.19 -29.88
C TYR A 673 -4.38 -9.71 -30.00
N CYS A 674 -3.48 -10.16 -30.89
CA CYS A 674 -3.14 -11.58 -31.02
C CYS A 674 -2.62 -12.20 -29.72
N LYS A 675 -1.73 -11.48 -29.02
CA LYS A 675 -1.22 -11.92 -27.71
C LYS A 675 -2.33 -11.97 -26.65
N THR A 676 -3.28 -11.03 -26.66
CA THR A 676 -4.45 -11.10 -25.76
C THR A 676 -5.30 -12.32 -26.07
N MET A 677 -5.55 -12.57 -27.36
CA MET A 677 -6.29 -13.74 -27.82
C MET A 677 -5.61 -15.03 -27.41
N LEU A 678 -4.28 -15.11 -27.50
CA LEU A 678 -3.54 -16.28 -27.05
C LEU A 678 -3.76 -16.55 -25.55
N VAL A 679 -3.67 -15.52 -24.69
CA VAL A 679 -3.93 -15.67 -23.26
C VAL A 679 -5.37 -16.11 -22.99
N TRP A 680 -6.33 -15.52 -23.71
CA TRP A 680 -7.74 -15.87 -23.61
C TRP A 680 -8.01 -17.31 -24.05
N LEU A 681 -7.41 -17.76 -25.17
CA LEU A 681 -7.52 -19.15 -25.64
C LEU A 681 -6.93 -20.14 -24.64
N ILE A 682 -5.77 -19.85 -24.05
CA ILE A 682 -5.18 -20.68 -22.99
C ILE A 682 -6.12 -20.77 -21.79
N MET A 683 -6.71 -19.64 -21.36
CA MET A 683 -7.70 -19.63 -20.28
C MET A 683 -8.91 -20.50 -20.62
N VAL A 684 -9.50 -20.36 -21.81
CA VAL A 684 -10.64 -21.16 -22.28
C VAL A 684 -10.29 -22.65 -22.26
N LEU A 685 -9.13 -23.04 -22.78
CA LEU A 685 -8.67 -24.43 -22.81
C LEU A 685 -8.49 -25.01 -21.39
N VAL A 686 -7.91 -24.25 -20.46
CA VAL A 686 -7.74 -24.66 -19.06
C VAL A 686 -9.08 -24.83 -18.36
N VAL A 687 -10.00 -23.88 -18.53
CA VAL A 687 -11.36 -23.96 -17.98
C VAL A 687 -12.09 -25.18 -18.55
N PHE A 688 -12.04 -25.37 -19.87
CA PHE A 688 -12.69 -26.48 -20.56
C PHE A 688 -12.13 -27.83 -20.08
N PHE A 689 -10.80 -27.96 -20.00
CA PHE A 689 -10.15 -29.17 -19.50
C PHE A 689 -10.55 -29.48 -18.05
N PHE A 690 -10.61 -28.45 -17.18
CA PHE A 690 -11.09 -28.64 -15.82
C PHE A 690 -12.54 -29.09 -15.77
N VAL A 691 -13.44 -28.48 -16.54
CA VAL A 691 -14.85 -28.89 -16.59
C VAL A 691 -14.98 -30.34 -17.08
N LEU A 692 -14.23 -30.74 -18.11
CA LEU A 692 -14.23 -32.12 -18.61
C LEU A 692 -13.69 -33.12 -17.58
N LEU A 693 -12.60 -32.79 -16.89
CA LEU A 693 -12.01 -33.67 -15.89
C LEU A 693 -12.83 -33.73 -14.61
N ALA A 694 -13.26 -32.58 -14.10
CA ALA A 694 -13.96 -32.48 -12.82
C ALA A 694 -15.43 -32.86 -12.94
N GLY A 695 -16.08 -32.60 -14.07
CA GLY A 695 -17.51 -32.84 -14.29
C GLY A 695 -18.00 -34.23 -13.84
N PRO A 696 -17.38 -35.34 -14.28
CA PRO A 696 -17.76 -36.68 -13.83
C PRO A 696 -17.60 -36.88 -12.31
N TYR A 697 -16.57 -36.31 -11.69
CA TYR A 697 -16.38 -36.40 -10.23
C TYR A 697 -17.40 -35.55 -9.46
N ILE A 698 -17.75 -34.37 -9.99
CA ILE A 698 -18.80 -33.50 -9.44
C ILE A 698 -20.14 -34.26 -9.46
N GLN A 699 -20.48 -34.91 -10.57
CA GLN A 699 -21.73 -35.67 -10.71
C GLN A 699 -21.82 -36.87 -9.75
N GLN A 700 -20.69 -37.50 -9.42
CA GLN A 700 -20.69 -38.62 -8.48
C GLN A 700 -20.87 -38.19 -7.01
N ALA A 701 -20.63 -36.91 -6.69
CA ALA A 701 -20.79 -36.32 -5.35
C ALA A 701 -20.26 -37.20 -4.20
N ARG A 702 -19.09 -37.82 -4.39
CA ARG A 702 -18.43 -38.64 -3.36
C ARG A 702 -17.49 -37.78 -2.53
N ILE A 703 -17.61 -37.86 -1.19
CA ILE A 703 -16.78 -37.10 -0.25
C ILE A 703 -15.26 -37.23 -0.54
N PRO A 704 -14.69 -38.43 -0.77
CA PRO A 704 -13.25 -38.56 -1.04
C PRO A 704 -12.80 -37.78 -2.28
N GLY A 705 -13.62 -37.76 -3.34
CA GLY A 705 -13.32 -37.01 -4.56
C GLY A 705 -13.26 -35.51 -4.31
N GLY A 706 -14.22 -34.98 -3.53
CA GLY A 706 -14.22 -33.57 -3.13
C GLY A 706 -13.01 -33.18 -2.29
N ILE A 707 -12.62 -34.02 -1.32
CA ILE A 707 -11.43 -33.77 -0.50
C ILE A 707 -10.16 -33.74 -1.36
N ILE A 708 -9.99 -34.71 -2.26
CA ILE A 708 -8.84 -34.78 -3.16
C ILE A 708 -8.78 -33.53 -4.06
N ALA A 709 -9.89 -33.14 -4.66
CA ALA A 709 -9.95 -31.99 -5.56
C ALA A 709 -9.65 -30.66 -4.84
N ALA A 710 -10.23 -30.45 -3.66
CA ALA A 710 -9.99 -29.27 -2.83
C ALA A 710 -8.52 -29.21 -2.36
N THR A 711 -8.00 -30.33 -1.86
CA THR A 711 -6.60 -30.43 -1.40
C THR A 711 -5.62 -30.18 -2.53
N THR A 712 -5.88 -30.75 -3.72
CA THR A 712 -5.05 -30.54 -4.91
C THR A 712 -5.02 -29.07 -5.31
N ASN A 713 -6.18 -28.41 -5.39
CA ASN A 713 -6.25 -26.99 -5.73
C ASN A 713 -5.58 -26.09 -4.68
N LEU A 714 -5.72 -26.44 -3.40
CA LEU A 714 -5.05 -25.74 -2.30
C LEU A 714 -3.53 -25.88 -2.38
N ILE A 715 -3.01 -27.07 -2.70
CA ILE A 715 -1.58 -27.31 -2.91
C ILE A 715 -1.09 -26.51 -4.11
N ILE A 716 -1.79 -26.55 -5.25
CA ILE A 716 -1.42 -25.77 -6.44
C ILE A 716 -1.38 -24.28 -6.13
N PHE A 717 -2.39 -23.77 -5.41
CA PHE A 717 -2.45 -22.37 -4.99
C PHE A 717 -1.29 -22.01 -4.08
N TYR A 718 -1.00 -22.84 -3.07
CA TYR A 718 0.09 -22.62 -2.12
C TYR A 718 1.46 -22.68 -2.79
N VAL A 719 1.69 -23.66 -3.68
CA VAL A 719 2.94 -23.80 -4.44
C VAL A 719 3.11 -22.62 -5.38
N SER A 720 2.08 -22.23 -6.12
CA SER A 720 2.12 -21.06 -7.01
C SER A 720 2.42 -19.76 -6.25
N PHE A 721 1.86 -19.61 -5.04
CA PHE A 721 2.14 -18.49 -4.15
C PHE A 721 3.59 -18.51 -3.62
N ARG A 722 4.13 -19.70 -3.31
CA ARG A 722 5.50 -19.88 -2.79
C ARG A 722 6.58 -19.77 -3.86
N CYS A 723 6.39 -20.38 -5.02
CA CYS A 723 7.35 -20.35 -6.14
C CYS A 723 7.64 -18.91 -6.59
N LYS A 724 6.65 -18.02 -6.53
CA LYS A 724 6.86 -16.59 -6.78
C LYS A 724 7.94 -16.01 -5.85
N LYS A 725 7.86 -16.26 -4.54
CA LYS A 725 8.89 -15.77 -3.59
C LYS A 725 10.32 -16.26 -3.89
N GLY A 726 10.47 -17.41 -4.56
CA GLY A 726 11.78 -17.99 -4.87
C GLY A 726 12.50 -17.34 -6.06
N TYR A 727 11.79 -16.79 -7.03
CA TYR A 727 12.38 -16.18 -8.23
C TYR A 727 13.03 -14.80 -7.99
N ALA A 728 12.85 -14.20 -6.80
CA ALA A 728 13.44 -12.90 -6.47
C ALA A 728 14.72 -12.96 -5.64
N ASN A 729 15.12 -14.15 -5.18
CA ASN A 729 16.42 -14.39 -4.56
C ASN A 729 17.35 -15.04 -5.59
#